data_AF-A0A8B6D7A7-F1
#
_entry.id   AF-A0A8B6D7A7-F1
#
_cell.length_a   1.000
_cell.length_b   1.000
_cell.length_c   1.000
_cell.angle_alpha   90.00
_cell.angle_beta   90.00
_cell.angle_gamma   90.00
#
_symmetry.space_group_name_H-M   'P 1'
#
loop_
_entity.id
_entity.type
_entity.pdbx_description
1 polymer ?
#
loop_
_entity_poly.entity_id
_entity_poly.type
_entity_poly.pdbx_seq_one_letter_code
_entity_poly.pdbx_strand_id
1 'polypeptide(L)'
;MKNRKLTQKEQSNTKVAIKKRTYRKKVTESRTKEALRKHNNRQSLRDNGIEQKQNKRNNYNLKNVFENRTSKHRAVNKLKNSLPLTPLKRVATLATYLDKTQSPTVRKLQKLNIVKTPEEQSDIIVATAVLEDIKTAINASKLKRSNESLRGMNTIIASLSGEEATEKKCRKRLAMKLNIPIRRISGGRRIRTRIMRSDHFCWSFTKRKTRADALSEDVKRQVYEYWQKSGISRPTGNKSDVKRERLGPNIYASHMIHILEKTQTEVYTDFKIENPEINISQRCFENCKPFFVRPVRQKDRQTCCCRYHVEIKAAFKACMSFRKQILSEKETENIVPTNCPVFRDIKDLYSVTLCNTEDRFYDISCLKRECNICSVDNFELLDEESDESESAMDVKWEKFEYINFNVKGGKTVRKLQLVTKETKAGVLFSHIKELLKTFPFHQHKASWQNEQFKSLVSSLLFGSCVCVHDFSENYRCSEMQELQSTYFQKTEVSVHVSIIHRHAMLECDGIESTEEIPYIITEHFYVISPDQQHDHFFVHEVRKQIYEYLRSISYNTTCIHEFTDGCPSQYKSRHCFGDLSNTFSDFPELNRFSRNFFETSHAKGPQDAAGGILKRQADIAVLRGRCRIQNAKDLYDFGTKSLTTTKSGTCRRRIFRYLETIQRDFPLSFKPVNKIRSIHNVRNKNSEGHLSLNDLSCFSCENCSNDLGEECLNVSKTGYSRVHMMEREHHLQSNNEAEISENTLPMTSLNKRAVPKRNILYIVEGGWVFSKYFSLIIYYGCSLADENYKELTSQL
;
A
#
# COMPACT_ATOMS: atom_id res chain seq x y z
N MET A 1 9.47 -3.87 -64.47
CA MET A 1 8.64 -4.69 -63.55
C MET A 1 7.53 -3.96 -62.79
N LYS A 2 7.68 -2.70 -62.30
CA LYS A 2 6.65 -2.04 -61.45
C LYS A 2 5.25 -1.94 -62.08
N ASN A 3 5.10 -1.56 -63.35
CA ASN A 3 3.78 -1.39 -64.01
C ASN A 3 2.98 -2.71 -64.17
N ARG A 4 3.64 -3.87 -64.24
CA ARG A 4 2.97 -5.20 -64.27
C ARG A 4 2.33 -5.56 -62.93
N LYS A 5 2.88 -5.10 -61.79
CA LYS A 5 2.33 -5.37 -60.45
C LYS A 5 1.16 -4.45 -60.10
N LEU A 6 1.14 -3.21 -60.59
CA LEU A 6 0.01 -2.27 -60.43
C LEU A 6 -1.24 -2.75 -61.20
N THR A 7 -1.10 -3.08 -62.48
CA THR A 7 -2.19 -3.59 -63.32
C THR A 7 -2.78 -4.91 -62.79
N GLN A 8 -1.95 -5.84 -62.31
CA GLN A 8 -2.45 -7.06 -61.63
C GLN A 8 -3.26 -6.74 -60.36
N LYS A 9 -2.86 -5.72 -59.59
CA LYS A 9 -3.56 -5.31 -58.36
C LYS A 9 -4.95 -4.71 -58.68
N GLU A 10 -5.05 -3.89 -59.72
CA GLU A 10 -6.33 -3.32 -60.19
C GLU A 10 -7.29 -4.38 -60.78
N GLN A 11 -6.75 -5.33 -61.55
CA GLN A 11 -7.52 -6.49 -62.05
C GLN A 11 -8.00 -7.39 -60.90
N SER A 12 -7.24 -7.51 -59.81
CA SER A 12 -7.68 -8.25 -58.63
C SER A 12 -8.83 -7.54 -57.88
N ASN A 13 -8.72 -6.21 -57.70
CA ASN A 13 -9.73 -5.39 -57.03
C ASN A 13 -11.06 -5.35 -57.79
N THR A 14 -11.03 -5.23 -59.12
CA THR A 14 -12.25 -5.29 -59.97
C THR A 14 -12.92 -6.65 -59.91
N LYS A 15 -12.17 -7.77 -59.97
CA LYS A 15 -12.72 -9.13 -59.77
C LYS A 15 -13.39 -9.29 -58.39
N VAL A 16 -12.81 -8.73 -57.32
CA VAL A 16 -13.40 -8.73 -55.97
C VAL A 16 -14.69 -7.89 -55.91
N ALA A 17 -14.72 -6.72 -56.56
CA ALA A 17 -15.90 -5.88 -56.64
C ALA A 17 -17.07 -6.57 -57.37
N ILE A 18 -16.79 -7.25 -58.49
CA ILE A 18 -17.79 -8.05 -59.23
C ILE A 18 -18.33 -9.20 -58.37
N LYS A 19 -17.47 -9.95 -57.67
CA LYS A 19 -17.90 -10.99 -56.70
C LYS A 19 -18.80 -10.42 -55.60
N LYS A 20 -18.49 -9.24 -55.04
CA LYS A 20 -19.34 -8.58 -54.04
C LYS A 20 -20.70 -8.15 -54.62
N ARG A 21 -20.75 -7.68 -55.88
CA ARG A 21 -21.99 -7.25 -56.55
C ARG A 21 -22.90 -8.43 -56.90
N THR A 22 -22.35 -9.54 -57.39
CA THR A 22 -23.11 -10.77 -57.68
C THR A 22 -23.61 -11.45 -56.41
N TYR A 23 -22.80 -11.49 -55.34
CA TYR A 23 -23.25 -11.96 -54.02
C TYR A 23 -24.43 -11.13 -53.48
N ARG A 24 -24.34 -9.78 -53.56
CA ARG A 24 -25.46 -8.90 -53.17
C ARG A 24 -26.74 -9.18 -53.97
N LYS A 25 -26.65 -9.39 -55.30
CA LYS A 25 -27.82 -9.79 -56.13
C LYS A 25 -28.44 -11.12 -55.65
N LYS A 26 -27.64 -12.16 -55.44
CA LYS A 26 -28.11 -13.46 -54.92
C LYS A 26 -28.78 -13.34 -53.55
N VAL A 27 -28.25 -12.50 -52.65
CA VAL A 27 -28.87 -12.23 -51.34
C VAL A 27 -30.20 -11.49 -51.48
N THR A 28 -30.33 -10.54 -52.41
CA THR A 28 -31.62 -9.87 -52.66
C THR A 28 -32.66 -10.81 -53.27
N GLU A 29 -32.29 -11.66 -54.23
CA GLU A 29 -33.19 -12.66 -54.83
C GLU A 29 -33.62 -13.74 -53.83
N SER A 30 -32.72 -14.17 -52.95
CA SER A 30 -33.06 -15.08 -51.83
C SER A 30 -34.09 -14.44 -50.89
N ARG A 31 -33.91 -13.16 -50.53
CA ARG A 31 -34.85 -12.41 -49.69
C ARG A 31 -36.21 -12.19 -50.35
N THR A 32 -36.28 -11.92 -51.65
CA THR A 32 -37.57 -11.77 -52.36
C THR A 32 -38.29 -13.11 -52.49
N LYS A 33 -37.60 -14.21 -52.81
CA LYS A 33 -38.18 -15.56 -52.80
C LYS A 33 -38.70 -15.97 -51.41
N GLU A 34 -37.96 -15.68 -50.34
CA GLU A 34 -38.41 -15.94 -48.97
C GLU A 34 -39.62 -15.09 -48.58
N ALA A 35 -39.68 -13.82 -49.02
CA ALA A 35 -40.83 -12.95 -48.81
C ALA A 35 -42.08 -13.46 -49.53
N LEU A 36 -41.96 -13.89 -50.80
CA LEU A 36 -43.04 -14.47 -51.58
C LEU A 36 -43.56 -15.77 -50.94
N ARG A 37 -42.66 -16.66 -50.50
CA ARG A 37 -43.01 -17.90 -49.80
C ARG A 37 -43.76 -17.62 -48.48
N LYS A 38 -43.39 -16.56 -47.75
CA LYS A 38 -44.11 -16.08 -46.55
C LYS A 38 -45.46 -15.43 -46.87
N HIS A 39 -45.62 -14.83 -48.04
CA HIS A 39 -46.91 -14.31 -48.51
C HIS A 39 -47.88 -15.45 -48.79
N ASN A 40 -47.50 -16.40 -49.65
CA ASN A 40 -48.38 -17.49 -50.07
C ASN A 40 -48.79 -18.39 -48.88
N ASN A 41 -47.88 -18.65 -47.94
CA ASN A 41 -48.19 -19.41 -46.72
C ASN A 41 -49.21 -18.67 -45.82
N ARG A 42 -49.18 -17.33 -45.77
CA ARG A 42 -50.21 -16.54 -45.05
C ARG A 42 -51.57 -16.54 -45.74
N GLN A 43 -51.60 -16.75 -47.06
CA GLN A 43 -52.82 -16.86 -47.85
C GLN A 43 -53.48 -18.23 -47.62
N SER A 44 -52.74 -19.32 -47.79
CA SER A 44 -53.18 -20.68 -47.41
C SER A 44 -53.69 -20.80 -45.97
N LEU A 45 -52.99 -20.18 -44.99
CA LEU A 45 -53.44 -20.16 -43.59
C LEU A 45 -54.71 -19.31 -43.34
N ARG A 46 -55.05 -18.38 -44.25
CA ARG A 46 -56.34 -17.67 -44.21
C ARG A 46 -57.46 -18.55 -44.73
N ASP A 47 -57.23 -19.22 -45.84
CA ASP A 47 -58.25 -19.99 -46.56
C ASP A 47 -58.66 -21.23 -45.74
N ASN A 48 -57.69 -22.03 -45.27
CA ASN A 48 -57.92 -23.13 -44.31
C ASN A 48 -58.54 -22.63 -42.98
N GLY A 49 -58.30 -21.37 -42.62
CA GLY A 49 -58.83 -20.72 -41.42
C GLY A 49 -60.28 -20.19 -41.56
N ILE A 50 -60.86 -20.29 -42.76
CA ILE A 50 -62.28 -20.01 -43.04
C ILE A 50 -63.08 -21.30 -42.95
N GLU A 51 -62.62 -22.40 -43.56
CA GLU A 51 -63.25 -23.73 -43.46
C GLU A 51 -63.38 -24.21 -42.01
N GLN A 52 -62.29 -24.16 -41.23
CA GLN A 52 -62.29 -24.62 -39.83
C GLN A 52 -63.21 -23.82 -38.89
N LYS A 53 -63.76 -22.67 -39.31
CA LYS A 53 -64.74 -21.90 -38.51
C LYS A 53 -66.17 -22.37 -38.68
N GLN A 54 -66.50 -23.11 -39.73
CA GLN A 54 -67.85 -23.64 -39.92
C GLN A 54 -68.10 -24.85 -38.97
N ASN A 55 -67.08 -25.66 -38.71
CA ASN A 55 -67.21 -26.93 -37.98
C ASN A 55 -67.10 -26.87 -36.43
N LYS A 56 -67.17 -25.67 -35.80
CA LYS A 56 -67.08 -25.52 -34.32
C LYS A 56 -68.21 -24.70 -33.71
N ARG A 57 -69.46 -25.02 -34.07
CA ARG A 57 -70.68 -24.38 -33.53
C ARG A 57 -71.80 -25.37 -33.12
N ASN A 58 -71.43 -26.49 -32.49
CA ASN A 58 -72.38 -27.38 -31.82
C ASN A 58 -71.95 -27.64 -30.38
N ASN A 59 -72.58 -26.91 -29.45
CA ASN A 59 -73.15 -27.46 -28.20
C ASN A 59 -74.04 -26.37 -27.56
N TYR A 60 -75.22 -26.77 -27.10
CA TYR A 60 -76.28 -25.91 -26.50
C TYR A 60 -76.78 -24.74 -27.36
N ASN A 61 -77.32 -25.08 -28.54
CA ASN A 61 -77.85 -24.10 -29.49
C ASN A 61 -79.31 -23.70 -29.14
N LEU A 62 -79.49 -22.65 -28.32
CA LEU A 62 -80.79 -21.98 -28.02
C LEU A 62 -81.57 -21.48 -29.28
N LYS A 63 -81.04 -21.72 -30.48
CA LYS A 63 -81.74 -21.45 -31.75
C LYS A 63 -82.90 -22.43 -32.01
N ASN A 64 -82.82 -23.67 -31.53
CA ASN A 64 -83.75 -24.74 -31.91
C ASN A 64 -84.86 -25.00 -30.87
N VAL A 65 -85.04 -24.10 -29.90
CA VAL A 65 -86.10 -24.21 -28.86
C VAL A 65 -87.45 -23.66 -29.36
N PHE A 66 -87.44 -22.87 -30.43
CA PHE A 66 -88.65 -22.41 -31.12
C PHE A 66 -88.70 -23.09 -32.49
N GLU A 67 -89.84 -23.66 -32.85
CA GLU A 67 -90.05 -24.44 -34.09
C GLU A 67 -89.71 -23.65 -35.37
N ASN A 68 -89.85 -22.32 -35.34
CA ASN A 68 -89.54 -21.46 -36.47
C ASN A 68 -89.12 -20.04 -36.04
N ARG A 69 -88.45 -19.30 -36.95
CA ARG A 69 -87.96 -17.93 -36.68
C ARG A 69 -89.09 -16.94 -36.36
N THR A 70 -90.27 -17.16 -36.94
CA THR A 70 -91.47 -16.34 -36.77
C THR A 70 -92.08 -16.48 -35.37
N SER A 71 -92.23 -17.69 -34.82
CA SER A 71 -92.68 -17.90 -33.44
C SER A 71 -91.72 -17.26 -32.43
N LYS A 72 -90.40 -17.41 -32.61
CA LYS A 72 -89.40 -16.72 -31.79
C LYS A 72 -89.54 -15.20 -31.86
N HIS A 73 -89.79 -14.63 -33.05
CA HIS A 73 -89.98 -13.18 -33.19
C HIS A 73 -91.27 -12.70 -32.51
N ARG A 74 -92.39 -13.43 -32.67
CA ARG A 74 -93.66 -13.15 -31.98
C ARG A 74 -93.48 -13.21 -30.45
N ALA A 75 -92.81 -14.23 -29.92
CA ALA A 75 -92.54 -14.37 -28.49
C ALA A 75 -91.68 -13.22 -27.95
N VAL A 76 -90.61 -12.83 -28.66
CA VAL A 76 -89.76 -11.69 -28.28
C VAL A 76 -90.51 -10.36 -28.37
N ASN A 77 -91.39 -10.16 -29.36
CA ASN A 77 -92.19 -8.95 -29.44
C ASN A 77 -93.26 -8.89 -28.33
N LYS A 78 -93.89 -10.02 -27.98
CA LYS A 78 -94.79 -10.09 -26.82
C LYS A 78 -94.07 -9.71 -25.52
N LEU A 79 -92.85 -10.22 -25.32
CA LEU A 79 -91.98 -9.83 -24.20
C LEU A 79 -91.63 -8.33 -24.21
N LYS A 80 -91.24 -7.78 -25.37
CA LYS A 80 -90.93 -6.35 -25.52
C LYS A 80 -92.12 -5.44 -25.20
N ASN A 81 -93.32 -5.85 -25.59
CA ASN A 81 -94.55 -5.11 -25.33
C ASN A 81 -94.96 -5.18 -23.84
N SER A 82 -94.65 -6.28 -23.14
CA SER A 82 -94.86 -6.39 -21.69
C SER A 82 -93.81 -5.66 -20.83
N LEU A 83 -92.70 -5.19 -21.42
CA LEU A 83 -91.67 -4.45 -20.70
C LEU A 83 -91.95 -2.94 -20.70
N PRO A 84 -91.71 -2.21 -19.59
CA PRO A 84 -92.02 -0.78 -19.45
C PRO A 84 -91.55 0.06 -20.63
N LEU A 85 -92.25 1.11 -21.05
CA LEU A 85 -91.87 1.86 -22.26
C LEU A 85 -90.48 2.53 -22.17
N THR A 86 -90.08 3.01 -20.98
CA THR A 86 -88.83 3.76 -20.81
C THR A 86 -87.59 2.86 -20.67
N PRO A 87 -86.49 3.10 -21.41
CA PRO A 87 -85.31 2.24 -21.39
C PRO A 87 -84.68 2.00 -20.02
N LEU A 88 -84.61 3.02 -19.16
CA LEU A 88 -84.05 2.89 -17.81
C LEU A 88 -84.89 1.94 -16.94
N LYS A 89 -86.23 2.06 -16.98
CA LYS A 89 -87.11 1.13 -16.27
C LYS A 89 -86.98 -0.28 -16.85
N ARG A 90 -86.89 -0.46 -18.17
CA ARG A 90 -86.61 -1.77 -18.80
C ARG A 90 -85.34 -2.42 -18.26
N VAL A 91 -84.23 -1.67 -18.21
CA VAL A 91 -82.95 -2.18 -17.70
C VAL A 91 -83.05 -2.54 -16.23
N ALA A 92 -83.68 -1.72 -15.38
CA ALA A 92 -83.88 -2.03 -13.97
C ALA A 92 -84.78 -3.28 -13.76
N THR A 93 -85.87 -3.42 -14.51
CA THR A 93 -86.74 -4.61 -14.45
C THR A 93 -86.02 -5.88 -14.93
N LEU A 94 -85.15 -5.77 -15.93
CA LEU A 94 -84.33 -6.90 -16.40
C LEU A 94 -83.20 -7.25 -15.42
N ALA A 95 -82.52 -6.25 -14.84
CA ALA A 95 -81.49 -6.47 -13.83
C ALA A 95 -82.07 -7.19 -12.60
N THR A 96 -83.14 -6.63 -12.00
CA THR A 96 -83.85 -7.25 -10.87
C THR A 96 -84.45 -8.63 -11.17
N TYR A 97 -84.75 -8.96 -12.43
CA TYR A 97 -85.13 -10.32 -12.83
C TYR A 97 -83.92 -11.27 -12.89
N LEU A 98 -82.77 -10.79 -13.38
CA LEU A 98 -81.54 -11.56 -13.51
C LEU A 98 -80.80 -11.76 -12.18
N ASP A 99 -80.95 -10.84 -11.22
CA ASP A 99 -80.37 -10.94 -9.87
C ASP A 99 -81.05 -12.02 -9.01
N LYS A 100 -82.22 -12.53 -9.42
CA LYS A 100 -82.93 -13.64 -8.73
C LYS A 100 -82.27 -15.00 -9.04
N THR A 101 -81.13 -15.25 -8.40
CA THR A 101 -80.31 -16.49 -8.51
C THR A 101 -81.04 -17.80 -8.19
N GLN A 102 -82.18 -17.74 -7.51
CA GLN A 102 -83.06 -18.88 -7.23
C GLN A 102 -83.93 -19.28 -8.44
N SER A 103 -84.11 -18.40 -9.43
CA SER A 103 -84.91 -18.69 -10.62
C SER A 103 -84.27 -19.81 -11.47
N PRO A 104 -85.00 -20.90 -11.81
CA PRO A 104 -84.46 -21.98 -12.63
C PRO A 104 -84.09 -21.49 -14.04
N THR A 105 -84.72 -20.42 -14.53
CA THR A 105 -84.38 -19.77 -15.81
C THR A 105 -83.04 -19.05 -15.72
N VAL A 106 -82.79 -18.31 -14.63
CA VAL A 106 -81.51 -17.62 -14.39
C VAL A 106 -80.38 -18.64 -14.23
N ARG A 107 -80.59 -19.73 -13.49
CA ARG A 107 -79.63 -20.83 -13.38
C ARG A 107 -79.32 -21.50 -14.72
N LYS A 108 -80.31 -21.66 -15.61
CA LYS A 108 -80.07 -22.11 -16.99
C LYS A 108 -79.28 -21.09 -17.82
N LEU A 109 -79.52 -19.79 -17.66
CA LEU A 109 -78.74 -18.74 -18.33
C LEU A 109 -77.28 -18.65 -17.81
N GLN A 110 -77.06 -18.95 -16.53
CA GLN A 110 -75.72 -19.09 -15.94
C GLN A 110 -74.98 -20.31 -16.49
N LYS A 111 -75.62 -21.50 -16.53
CA LYS A 111 -75.05 -22.70 -17.19
C LYS A 111 -74.74 -22.54 -18.68
N LEU A 112 -75.27 -21.50 -19.32
CA LEU A 112 -75.02 -21.14 -20.72
C LEU A 112 -74.04 -19.96 -20.88
N ASN A 113 -73.43 -19.49 -19.78
CA ASN A 113 -72.51 -18.36 -19.70
C ASN A 113 -73.06 -17.06 -20.33
N ILE A 114 -74.38 -16.86 -20.28
CA ILE A 114 -75.06 -15.63 -20.75
C ILE A 114 -75.15 -14.62 -19.60
N VAL A 115 -75.44 -15.11 -18.40
CA VAL A 115 -75.40 -14.36 -17.14
C VAL A 115 -74.22 -14.92 -16.35
N LYS A 116 -73.37 -14.08 -15.77
CA LYS A 116 -72.26 -14.56 -14.95
C LYS A 116 -72.79 -15.14 -13.64
N THR A 117 -72.11 -16.15 -13.13
CA THR A 117 -72.25 -16.52 -11.72
C THR A 117 -71.60 -15.46 -10.82
N PRO A 118 -72.00 -15.34 -9.53
CA PRO A 118 -71.32 -14.46 -8.58
C PRO A 118 -69.82 -14.77 -8.46
N GLU A 119 -69.46 -16.06 -8.50
CA GLU A 119 -68.08 -16.56 -8.46
C GLU A 119 -67.26 -16.09 -9.68
N GLU A 120 -67.76 -16.30 -10.90
CA GLU A 120 -67.12 -15.76 -12.11
C GLU A 120 -67.03 -14.23 -12.11
N GLN A 121 -67.96 -13.54 -11.43
CA GLN A 121 -67.92 -12.09 -11.29
C GLN A 121 -66.83 -11.66 -10.31
N SER A 122 -66.65 -12.35 -9.17
CA SER A 122 -65.49 -12.13 -8.29
C SER A 122 -64.16 -12.47 -8.97
N ASP A 123 -64.06 -13.58 -9.71
CA ASP A 123 -62.85 -13.96 -10.46
C ASP A 123 -62.47 -12.90 -11.50
N ILE A 124 -63.46 -12.33 -12.19
CA ILE A 124 -63.22 -11.23 -13.13
C ILE A 124 -62.73 -9.97 -12.41
N ILE A 125 -63.28 -9.65 -11.22
CA ILE A 125 -62.84 -8.51 -10.41
C ILE A 125 -61.38 -8.69 -9.97
N VAL A 126 -61.04 -9.86 -9.40
CA VAL A 126 -59.67 -10.22 -8.99
C VAL A 126 -58.72 -10.16 -10.18
N ALA A 127 -59.09 -10.77 -11.32
CA ALA A 127 -58.28 -10.74 -12.53
C ALA A 127 -58.13 -9.32 -13.14
N THR A 128 -59.10 -8.42 -12.95
CA THR A 128 -58.92 -7.00 -13.32
C THR A 128 -57.96 -6.29 -12.38
N ALA A 129 -58.15 -6.39 -11.06
CA ALA A 129 -57.27 -5.75 -10.07
C ALA A 129 -55.78 -6.14 -10.29
N VAL A 130 -55.51 -7.44 -10.43
CA VAL A 130 -54.17 -7.97 -10.71
C VAL A 130 -53.59 -7.43 -12.03
N LEU A 131 -54.41 -7.23 -13.07
CA LEU A 131 -53.97 -6.63 -14.34
C LEU A 131 -53.74 -5.11 -14.24
N GLU A 132 -54.51 -4.41 -13.41
CA GLU A 132 -54.30 -3.00 -13.05
C GLU A 132 -52.95 -2.84 -12.32
N ASP A 133 -52.66 -3.67 -11.31
CA ASP A 133 -51.39 -3.63 -10.55
C ASP A 133 -50.17 -3.98 -11.41
N ILE A 134 -50.29 -5.00 -12.27
CA ILE A 134 -49.22 -5.30 -13.24
C ILE A 134 -48.97 -4.09 -14.16
N LYS A 135 -50.02 -3.37 -14.56
CA LYS A 135 -49.94 -2.17 -15.42
C LYS A 135 -49.33 -0.97 -14.69
N THR A 136 -49.57 -0.78 -13.38
CA THR A 136 -48.89 0.26 -12.59
C THR A 136 -47.39 -0.07 -12.46
N ALA A 137 -47.03 -1.31 -12.12
CA ALA A 137 -45.64 -1.77 -12.04
C ALA A 137 -44.88 -1.62 -13.38
N ILE A 138 -45.54 -1.92 -14.50
CA ILE A 138 -45.03 -1.68 -15.86
C ILE A 138 -44.74 -0.19 -16.11
N ASN A 139 -45.67 0.69 -15.74
CA ASN A 139 -45.52 2.12 -16.00
C ASN A 139 -44.44 2.74 -15.11
N ALA A 140 -44.35 2.35 -13.83
CA ALA A 140 -43.23 2.72 -12.95
C ALA A 140 -41.88 2.24 -13.51
N SER A 141 -41.84 1.05 -14.11
CA SER A 141 -40.63 0.50 -14.75
C SER A 141 -40.24 1.24 -16.05
N LYS A 142 -41.21 1.75 -16.83
CA LYS A 142 -40.95 2.52 -18.07
C LYS A 142 -40.29 3.88 -17.79
N LEU A 143 -40.65 4.53 -16.67
CA LEU A 143 -40.15 5.87 -16.31
C LEU A 143 -38.65 5.87 -15.93
N LYS A 144 -38.15 4.75 -15.38
CA LYS A 144 -36.75 4.62 -14.95
C LYS A 144 -35.87 4.11 -16.10
N ARG A 145 -34.87 4.89 -16.54
CA ARG A 145 -33.89 4.49 -17.57
C ARG A 145 -32.64 3.79 -16.99
N SER A 146 -32.79 2.84 -16.06
CA SER A 146 -31.65 2.12 -15.45
C SER A 146 -31.49 0.68 -15.99
N ASN A 147 -30.32 0.08 -15.78
CA ASN A 147 -30.12 -1.34 -16.11
C ASN A 147 -30.99 -2.27 -15.23
N GLU A 148 -31.32 -1.82 -14.01
CA GLU A 148 -32.13 -2.58 -13.06
C GLU A 148 -33.63 -2.51 -13.38
N SER A 149 -34.15 -1.34 -13.76
CA SER A 149 -35.54 -1.24 -14.24
C SER A 149 -35.73 -2.06 -15.52
N LEU A 150 -34.71 -2.15 -16.39
CA LEU A 150 -34.74 -3.03 -17.55
C LEU A 150 -34.76 -4.52 -17.15
N ARG A 151 -34.03 -4.93 -16.10
CA ARG A 151 -34.09 -6.30 -15.55
C ARG A 151 -35.47 -6.60 -14.96
N GLY A 152 -36.00 -5.72 -14.11
CA GLY A 152 -37.35 -5.83 -13.53
C GLY A 152 -38.43 -5.93 -14.61
N MET A 153 -38.38 -5.04 -15.61
CA MET A 153 -39.30 -5.07 -16.76
C MET A 153 -39.19 -6.40 -17.54
N ASN A 154 -37.99 -6.91 -17.79
CA ASN A 154 -37.81 -8.20 -18.48
C ASN A 154 -38.33 -9.38 -17.63
N THR A 155 -38.20 -9.30 -16.30
CA THR A 155 -38.73 -10.28 -15.34
C THR A 155 -40.25 -10.33 -15.42
N ILE A 156 -40.92 -9.18 -15.26
CA ILE A 156 -42.38 -9.03 -15.38
C ILE A 156 -42.87 -9.57 -16.72
N ILE A 157 -42.24 -9.18 -17.83
CA ILE A 157 -42.63 -9.65 -19.17
C ILE A 157 -42.43 -11.18 -19.30
N ALA A 158 -41.35 -11.76 -18.78
CA ALA A 158 -41.10 -13.20 -18.83
C ALA A 158 -42.17 -13.98 -18.05
N SER A 159 -42.56 -13.50 -16.86
CA SER A 159 -43.62 -14.12 -16.05
C SER A 159 -44.95 -14.16 -16.81
N LEU A 160 -45.35 -13.04 -17.41
CA LEU A 160 -46.59 -12.89 -18.18
C LEU A 160 -46.61 -13.63 -19.53
N SER A 161 -45.46 -14.11 -20.01
CA SER A 161 -45.31 -14.72 -21.34
C SER A 161 -45.25 -16.26 -21.28
N GLY A 162 -46.04 -16.85 -20.38
CA GLY A 162 -46.28 -18.30 -20.29
C GLY A 162 -47.05 -18.88 -21.48
N GLU A 163 -47.18 -20.20 -21.53
CA GLU A 163 -47.65 -20.90 -22.74
C GLU A 163 -49.13 -20.60 -23.02
N GLU A 164 -50.00 -20.67 -22.02
CA GLU A 164 -51.43 -20.36 -22.10
C GLU A 164 -51.74 -18.95 -22.66
N ALA A 165 -51.07 -17.93 -22.11
CA ALA A 165 -51.17 -16.54 -22.56
C ALA A 165 -50.74 -16.38 -24.03
N THR A 166 -49.89 -17.29 -24.52
CA THR A 166 -49.37 -17.28 -25.88
C THR A 166 -50.20 -18.09 -26.88
N GLU A 167 -51.06 -19.01 -26.48
CA GLU A 167 -51.76 -19.89 -27.43
C GLU A 167 -53.15 -19.38 -27.85
N LYS A 168 -53.94 -18.81 -26.94
CA LYS A 168 -55.38 -18.55 -27.17
C LYS A 168 -55.72 -17.16 -27.75
N LYS A 169 -54.93 -16.61 -28.69
CA LYS A 169 -55.03 -15.20 -29.21
C LYS A 169 -54.90 -14.11 -28.13
N CYS A 170 -54.72 -14.47 -26.86
CA CYS A 170 -54.66 -13.55 -25.72
C CYS A 170 -53.52 -12.53 -25.80
N ARG A 171 -52.37 -12.86 -26.43
CA ARG A 171 -51.23 -11.94 -26.61
C ARG A 171 -51.62 -10.51 -27.05
N LYS A 172 -52.54 -10.37 -28.01
CA LYS A 172 -52.96 -9.04 -28.52
C LYS A 172 -53.84 -8.30 -27.48
N ARG A 173 -54.76 -9.01 -26.83
CA ARG A 173 -55.63 -8.46 -25.77
C ARG A 173 -54.82 -8.07 -24.53
N LEU A 174 -53.86 -8.90 -24.12
CA LEU A 174 -52.95 -8.66 -23.01
C LEU A 174 -52.04 -7.45 -23.29
N ALA A 175 -51.44 -7.38 -24.49
CA ALA A 175 -50.67 -6.21 -24.93
C ALA A 175 -51.48 -4.90 -24.89
N MET A 176 -52.75 -4.95 -25.28
CA MET A 176 -53.67 -3.80 -25.22
C MET A 176 -54.01 -3.42 -23.77
N LYS A 177 -54.44 -4.36 -22.92
CA LYS A 177 -54.77 -4.09 -21.50
C LYS A 177 -53.57 -3.49 -20.74
N LEU A 178 -52.38 -4.06 -20.93
CA LEU A 178 -51.15 -3.63 -20.24
C LEU A 178 -50.43 -2.44 -20.90
N ASN A 179 -50.92 -1.95 -22.04
CA ASN A 179 -50.30 -0.90 -22.85
C ASN A 179 -48.79 -1.15 -23.10
N ILE A 180 -48.47 -2.31 -23.70
CA ILE A 180 -47.11 -2.74 -24.07
C ILE A 180 -47.07 -3.15 -25.56
N PRO A 181 -46.00 -2.84 -26.32
CA PRO A 181 -45.82 -3.35 -27.68
C PRO A 181 -45.84 -4.89 -27.72
N ILE A 182 -46.67 -5.49 -28.58
CA ILE A 182 -46.82 -6.95 -28.71
C ILE A 182 -45.48 -7.72 -28.89
N ARG A 183 -44.48 -7.05 -29.49
CA ARG A 183 -43.11 -7.58 -29.65
C ARG A 183 -42.41 -7.87 -28.31
N ARG A 184 -42.66 -7.08 -27.25
CA ARG A 184 -42.11 -7.31 -25.90
C ARG A 184 -42.65 -8.62 -25.32
N ILE A 185 -43.96 -8.87 -25.38
CA ILE A 185 -44.57 -10.15 -24.92
C ILE A 185 -44.03 -11.33 -25.74
N SER A 186 -43.88 -11.20 -27.07
CA SER A 186 -43.26 -12.28 -27.85
C SER A 186 -41.77 -12.51 -27.54
N GLY A 187 -41.04 -11.47 -27.14
CA GLY A 187 -39.68 -11.58 -26.63
C GLY A 187 -39.63 -12.22 -25.24
N GLY A 188 -40.65 -11.97 -24.42
CA GLY A 188 -40.84 -12.54 -23.09
C GLY A 188 -40.78 -14.06 -23.06
N ARG A 189 -41.46 -14.75 -23.98
CA ARG A 189 -41.40 -16.23 -24.05
C ARG A 189 -39.96 -16.72 -24.24
N ARG A 190 -39.13 -16.03 -25.04
CA ARG A 190 -37.70 -16.39 -25.22
C ARG A 190 -36.86 -16.15 -23.96
N ILE A 191 -37.21 -15.14 -23.16
CA ILE A 191 -36.56 -14.86 -21.87
C ILE A 191 -36.98 -15.93 -20.86
N ARG A 192 -38.29 -16.21 -20.73
CA ARG A 192 -38.85 -17.28 -19.89
C ARG A 192 -38.23 -18.64 -20.22
N THR A 193 -38.24 -19.08 -21.47
CA THR A 193 -37.65 -20.37 -21.88
C THR A 193 -36.14 -20.43 -21.61
N ARG A 194 -35.42 -19.29 -21.58
CA ARG A 194 -34.01 -19.28 -21.18
C ARG A 194 -33.83 -19.47 -19.68
N ILE A 195 -34.62 -18.77 -18.86
CA ILE A 195 -34.59 -18.88 -17.38
C ILE A 195 -34.98 -20.29 -16.94
N MET A 196 -36.05 -20.85 -17.50
CA MET A 196 -36.55 -22.19 -17.17
C MET A 196 -35.63 -23.33 -17.65
N ARG A 197 -34.64 -23.05 -18.50
CA ARG A 197 -33.69 -24.04 -19.06
C ARG A 197 -32.23 -23.78 -18.66
N SER A 198 -31.97 -22.82 -17.78
CA SER A 198 -30.62 -22.55 -17.28
C SER A 198 -30.44 -23.13 -15.88
N ASP A 199 -29.30 -23.79 -15.66
CA ASP A 199 -28.93 -24.45 -14.40
C ASP A 199 -29.05 -23.54 -13.16
N HIS A 200 -28.92 -22.22 -13.36
CA HIS A 200 -29.29 -21.21 -12.37
C HIS A 200 -30.68 -20.65 -12.68
N PHE A 201 -31.69 -21.10 -11.93
CA PHE A 201 -33.10 -20.69 -12.06
C PHE A 201 -33.36 -19.27 -11.51
N CYS A 202 -32.71 -18.26 -12.08
CA CYS A 202 -32.76 -16.89 -11.56
C CYS A 202 -33.48 -15.93 -12.52
N TRP A 203 -34.69 -15.52 -12.15
CA TRP A 203 -35.57 -14.69 -12.97
C TRP A 203 -35.06 -13.26 -13.23
N SER A 204 -34.19 -12.74 -12.36
CA SER A 204 -33.56 -11.42 -12.50
C SER A 204 -32.21 -11.44 -13.23
N PHE A 205 -31.63 -12.62 -13.47
CA PHE A 205 -30.27 -12.78 -13.97
C PHE A 205 -30.21 -12.89 -15.49
N THR A 206 -29.58 -11.91 -16.13
CA THR A 206 -29.28 -11.96 -17.57
C THR A 206 -27.77 -11.87 -17.78
N LYS A 207 -27.09 -13.01 -17.99
CA LYS A 207 -25.75 -13.00 -18.60
C LYS A 207 -25.85 -12.26 -19.94
N ARG A 208 -25.22 -11.09 -20.05
CA ARG A 208 -24.96 -10.46 -21.36
C ARG A 208 -24.06 -11.43 -22.13
N LYS A 209 -24.30 -11.62 -23.43
CA LYS A 209 -23.29 -12.29 -24.26
C LYS A 209 -22.02 -11.44 -24.20
N THR A 210 -20.91 -12.05 -23.82
CA THR A 210 -19.58 -11.49 -24.05
C THR A 210 -19.43 -11.24 -25.55
N ARG A 211 -18.73 -10.17 -25.92
CA ARG A 211 -18.44 -9.92 -27.33
C ARG A 211 -17.30 -10.85 -27.78
N ALA A 212 -17.21 -11.14 -29.08
CA ALA A 212 -16.18 -12.03 -29.62
C ALA A 212 -14.76 -11.43 -29.54
N ASP A 213 -14.65 -10.11 -29.40
CA ASP A 213 -13.43 -9.33 -29.17
C ASP A 213 -13.04 -9.19 -27.68
N ALA A 214 -13.78 -9.82 -26.76
CA ALA A 214 -13.42 -9.80 -25.34
C ALA A 214 -12.26 -10.76 -25.04
N LEU A 215 -11.28 -10.30 -24.27
CA LEU A 215 -10.20 -11.15 -23.75
C LEU A 215 -10.77 -12.36 -22.98
N SER A 216 -10.17 -13.53 -23.19
CA SER A 216 -10.43 -14.73 -22.39
C SER A 216 -10.05 -14.49 -20.92
N GLU A 217 -10.72 -15.19 -20.00
CA GLU A 217 -10.41 -15.05 -18.57
C GLU A 217 -8.99 -15.57 -18.25
N ASP A 218 -8.47 -16.55 -18.98
CA ASP A 218 -7.10 -17.05 -18.81
C ASP A 218 -6.05 -15.99 -19.15
N VAL A 219 -6.23 -15.23 -20.25
CA VAL A 219 -5.32 -14.12 -20.61
C VAL A 219 -5.41 -13.00 -19.58
N LYS A 220 -6.60 -12.73 -19.02
CA LYS A 220 -6.71 -11.75 -17.92
C LYS A 220 -6.00 -12.22 -16.66
N ARG A 221 -6.09 -13.50 -16.30
CA ARG A 221 -5.36 -14.09 -15.16
C ARG A 221 -3.85 -13.98 -15.37
N GLN A 222 -3.34 -14.37 -16.54
CA GLN A 222 -1.92 -14.24 -16.89
C GLN A 222 -1.44 -12.78 -16.77
N VAL A 223 -2.20 -11.81 -17.29
CA VAL A 223 -1.87 -10.38 -17.13
C VAL A 223 -1.90 -9.95 -15.65
N TYR A 224 -2.89 -10.40 -14.88
CA TYR A 224 -3.04 -10.10 -13.45
C TYR A 224 -1.90 -10.66 -12.59
N GLU A 225 -1.40 -11.85 -12.91
CA GLU A 225 -0.22 -12.47 -12.32
C GLU A 225 1.07 -11.76 -12.77
N TYR A 226 1.17 -11.36 -14.05
CA TYR A 226 2.32 -10.62 -14.58
C TYR A 226 2.54 -9.28 -13.87
N TRP A 227 1.47 -8.54 -13.55
CA TRP A 227 1.55 -7.32 -12.74
C TRP A 227 2.12 -7.53 -11.32
N GLN A 228 2.12 -8.77 -10.81
CA GLN A 228 2.66 -9.13 -9.48
C GLN A 228 4.08 -9.71 -9.53
N LYS A 229 4.63 -9.96 -10.72
CA LYS A 229 5.97 -10.52 -10.93
C LYS A 229 7.05 -9.61 -10.32
N SER A 230 8.04 -10.21 -9.67
CA SER A 230 9.21 -9.50 -9.14
C SER A 230 9.98 -8.79 -10.27
N GLY A 231 10.39 -7.54 -10.04
CA GLY A 231 10.98 -6.67 -11.06
C GLY A 231 9.97 -5.83 -11.86
N ILE A 232 8.66 -6.07 -11.70
CA ILE A 232 7.57 -5.25 -12.26
C ILE A 232 6.86 -4.48 -11.15
N SER A 233 6.43 -5.18 -10.10
CA SER A 233 5.95 -4.56 -8.88
C SER A 233 6.52 -5.23 -7.64
N ARG A 234 6.75 -4.43 -6.59
CA ARG A 234 7.17 -4.90 -5.28
C ARG A 234 6.06 -4.69 -4.25
N PRO A 235 5.80 -5.65 -3.34
CA PRO A 235 4.92 -5.41 -2.21
C PRO A 235 5.50 -4.33 -1.28
N THR A 236 4.62 -3.62 -0.58
CA THR A 236 5.02 -2.65 0.45
C THR A 236 5.15 -3.39 1.78
N GLY A 237 6.31 -3.31 2.44
CA GLY A 237 6.58 -4.05 3.68
C GLY A 237 5.81 -3.58 4.93
N ASN A 238 5.06 -2.47 4.84
CA ASN A 238 4.30 -1.93 5.95
C ASN A 238 2.95 -2.65 6.10
N LYS A 239 2.66 -3.21 7.28
CA LYS A 239 1.34 -3.79 7.62
C LYS A 239 0.17 -2.82 7.47
N SER A 240 0.42 -1.51 7.48
CA SER A 240 -0.58 -0.45 7.28
C SER A 240 -0.89 -0.14 5.81
N ASP A 241 -0.01 -0.51 4.87
CA ASP A 241 -0.18 -0.24 3.43
C ASP A 241 -1.02 -1.35 2.77
N VAL A 242 -2.27 -1.49 3.25
CA VAL A 242 -3.28 -2.43 2.73
C VAL A 242 -4.35 -1.65 1.98
N LYS A 243 -4.64 -2.04 0.74
CA LYS A 243 -5.76 -1.50 -0.04
C LYS A 243 -6.93 -2.46 0.04
N ARG A 244 -8.15 -1.91 0.17
CA ARG A 244 -9.39 -2.68 0.23
C ARG A 244 -10.26 -2.37 -0.99
N GLU A 245 -10.72 -3.40 -1.67
CA GLU A 245 -11.75 -3.32 -2.71
C GLU A 245 -13.06 -3.90 -2.17
N ARG A 246 -14.18 -3.22 -2.41
CA ARG A 246 -15.49 -3.64 -1.91
C ARG A 246 -16.13 -4.61 -2.90
N LEU A 247 -16.25 -5.88 -2.52
CA LEU A 247 -16.91 -6.91 -3.32
C LEU A 247 -18.44 -6.92 -3.12
N GLY A 248 -18.92 -6.46 -1.96
CA GLY A 248 -20.35 -6.43 -1.65
C GLY A 248 -20.70 -5.53 -0.45
N PRO A 249 -21.94 -5.59 0.06
CA PRO A 249 -22.28 -5.04 1.38
C PRO A 249 -21.40 -5.67 2.46
N ASN A 250 -20.62 -4.85 3.17
CA ASN A 250 -19.68 -5.24 4.24
C ASN A 250 -18.60 -6.29 3.88
N ILE A 251 -18.49 -6.73 2.62
CA ILE A 251 -17.49 -7.68 2.15
C ILE A 251 -16.40 -6.93 1.38
N TYR A 252 -15.15 -7.06 1.82
CA TYR A 252 -13.98 -6.39 1.27
C TYR A 252 -12.85 -7.38 0.99
N ALA A 253 -12.27 -7.31 -0.21
CA ALA A 253 -10.98 -7.93 -0.50
C ALA A 253 -9.87 -6.98 -0.03
N SER A 254 -9.10 -7.38 0.99
CA SER A 254 -7.91 -6.67 1.45
C SER A 254 -6.66 -7.27 0.84
N HIS A 255 -5.83 -6.45 0.20
CA HIS A 255 -4.53 -6.88 -0.34
C HIS A 255 -3.44 -5.87 0.03
N MET A 256 -2.22 -6.37 0.23
CA MET A 256 -1.06 -5.49 0.41
C MET A 256 -0.83 -4.66 -0.85
N ILE A 257 -0.43 -3.40 -0.67
CA ILE A 257 -0.17 -2.47 -1.77
C ILE A 257 1.11 -2.86 -2.48
N HIS A 258 1.05 -2.97 -3.80
CA HIS A 258 2.22 -3.15 -4.66
C HIS A 258 2.59 -1.83 -5.32
N ILE A 259 3.90 -1.54 -5.35
CA ILE A 259 4.47 -0.36 -5.99
C ILE A 259 5.15 -0.81 -7.29
N LEU A 260 4.79 -0.20 -8.41
CA LEU A 260 5.45 -0.44 -9.70
C LEU A 260 6.91 0.02 -9.64
N GLU A 261 7.82 -0.78 -10.19
CA GLU A 261 9.25 -0.43 -10.30
C GLU A 261 9.58 0.20 -11.67
N LYS A 262 8.85 -0.21 -12.71
CA LYS A 262 8.92 0.30 -14.09
C LYS A 262 7.70 1.16 -14.44
N THR A 263 7.78 1.92 -15.54
CA THR A 263 6.58 2.62 -16.06
C THR A 263 5.58 1.62 -16.65
N GLN A 264 4.28 1.98 -16.69
CA GLN A 264 3.24 1.08 -17.23
C GLN A 264 3.48 0.73 -18.71
N THR A 265 4.14 1.62 -19.45
CA THR A 265 4.53 1.40 -20.85
C THR A 265 5.65 0.37 -20.96
N GLU A 266 6.70 0.49 -20.13
CA GLU A 266 7.80 -0.50 -20.07
C GLU A 266 7.28 -1.90 -19.70
N VAL A 267 6.40 -1.99 -18.70
CA VAL A 267 5.80 -3.28 -18.29
C VAL A 267 4.98 -3.90 -19.43
N TYR A 268 4.31 -3.09 -20.25
CA TYR A 268 3.59 -3.57 -21.43
C TYR A 268 4.53 -4.02 -22.56
N THR A 269 5.66 -3.33 -22.79
CA THR A 269 6.67 -3.78 -23.76
C THR A 269 7.34 -5.07 -23.32
N ASP A 270 7.70 -5.19 -22.04
CA ASP A 270 8.26 -6.42 -21.47
C ASP A 270 7.27 -7.60 -21.61
N PHE A 271 5.99 -7.37 -21.28
CA PHE A 271 4.94 -8.38 -21.43
C PHE A 271 4.82 -8.88 -22.88
N LYS A 272 4.95 -7.96 -23.85
CA LYS A 272 4.88 -8.28 -25.29
C LYS A 272 6.10 -9.01 -25.81
N ILE A 273 7.28 -8.81 -25.21
CA ILE A 273 8.50 -9.55 -25.52
C ILE A 273 8.41 -10.97 -24.92
N GLU A 274 7.95 -11.10 -23.67
CA GLU A 274 7.78 -12.41 -23.02
C GLU A 274 6.63 -13.24 -23.61
N ASN A 275 5.56 -12.60 -24.10
CA ASN A 275 4.33 -13.28 -24.57
C ASN A 275 3.90 -12.77 -25.97
N PRO A 276 4.67 -13.05 -27.03
CA PRO A 276 4.40 -12.53 -28.37
C PRO A 276 3.06 -13.01 -28.96
N GLU A 277 2.58 -14.20 -28.56
CA GLU A 277 1.30 -14.78 -29.01
C GLU A 277 0.07 -14.01 -28.50
N ILE A 278 0.18 -13.31 -27.36
CA ILE A 278 -0.97 -12.67 -26.70
C ILE A 278 -1.27 -11.32 -27.36
N ASN A 279 -2.30 -11.30 -28.21
CA ASN A 279 -2.77 -10.09 -28.89
C ASN A 279 -3.65 -9.20 -28.00
N ILE A 280 -3.01 -8.55 -27.02
CA ILE A 280 -3.59 -7.49 -26.18
C ILE A 280 -3.06 -6.11 -26.59
N SER A 281 -3.88 -5.07 -26.43
CA SER A 281 -3.47 -3.66 -26.59
C SER A 281 -3.14 -3.02 -25.23
N GLN A 282 -2.23 -2.05 -25.21
CA GLN A 282 -1.76 -1.40 -23.97
C GLN A 282 -2.90 -0.96 -23.04
N ARG A 283 -3.91 -0.26 -23.57
CA ARG A 283 -5.05 0.21 -22.76
C ARG A 283 -5.90 -0.94 -22.19
N CYS A 284 -5.92 -2.09 -22.85
CA CYS A 284 -6.61 -3.28 -22.33
C CYS A 284 -5.78 -3.98 -21.23
N PHE A 285 -4.45 -4.01 -21.40
CA PHE A 285 -3.49 -4.51 -20.41
C PHE A 285 -3.50 -3.65 -19.12
N GLU A 286 -3.48 -2.33 -19.25
CA GLU A 286 -3.60 -1.37 -18.12
C GLU A 286 -4.95 -1.49 -17.39
N ASN A 287 -6.04 -1.80 -18.10
CA ASN A 287 -7.35 -2.05 -17.49
C ASN A 287 -7.40 -3.39 -16.70
N CYS A 288 -6.49 -4.32 -16.97
CA CYS A 288 -6.37 -5.59 -16.23
C CYS A 288 -5.43 -5.49 -15.01
N LYS A 289 -4.90 -4.29 -14.72
CA LYS A 289 -4.03 -4.03 -13.57
C LYS A 289 -4.76 -4.26 -12.23
N PRO A 290 -4.20 -5.04 -11.29
CA PRO A 290 -4.81 -5.28 -9.99
C PRO A 290 -5.06 -3.99 -9.21
N PHE A 291 -6.18 -3.92 -8.46
CA PHE A 291 -6.57 -2.72 -7.73
C PHE A 291 -5.51 -2.25 -6.72
N PHE A 292 -4.69 -3.15 -6.16
CA PHE A 292 -3.66 -2.87 -5.17
C PHE A 292 -2.31 -2.42 -5.75
N VAL A 293 -2.11 -2.53 -7.07
CA VAL A 293 -0.90 -2.05 -7.76
C VAL A 293 -1.01 -0.54 -8.04
N ARG A 294 0.00 0.24 -7.66
CA ARG A 294 0.04 1.69 -7.86
C ARG A 294 1.42 2.19 -8.36
N PRO A 295 1.47 3.33 -9.07
CA PRO A 295 2.73 3.97 -9.42
C PRO A 295 3.46 4.51 -8.18
N VAL A 296 4.79 4.64 -8.30
CA VAL A 296 5.67 5.27 -7.31
C VAL A 296 5.23 6.70 -7.02
N ARG A 297 5.30 7.11 -5.76
CA ARG A 297 5.24 8.50 -5.30
C ARG A 297 6.50 8.82 -4.50
N GLN A 298 6.81 10.10 -4.33
CA GLN A 298 7.98 10.55 -3.56
C GLN A 298 8.03 9.96 -2.13
N LYS A 299 6.87 9.78 -1.49
CA LYS A 299 6.71 9.13 -0.17
C LYS A 299 7.02 7.63 -0.13
N ASP A 300 7.17 6.97 -1.28
CA ASP A 300 7.47 5.53 -1.40
C ASP A 300 8.96 5.26 -1.65
N ARG A 301 9.77 6.33 -1.65
CA ARG A 301 11.23 6.29 -1.64
C ARG A 301 11.70 5.49 -0.43
N GLN A 302 12.56 4.50 -0.68
CA GLN A 302 13.27 3.83 0.41
C GLN A 302 14.33 4.79 0.96
N THR A 303 14.25 5.08 2.26
CA THR A 303 15.13 6.00 2.99
C THR A 303 15.87 5.26 4.11
N CYS A 304 17.07 5.74 4.44
CA CYS A 304 17.95 5.14 5.44
C CYS A 304 18.32 3.68 5.11
N CYS A 305 18.56 3.39 3.82
CA CYS A 305 18.99 2.06 3.38
C CYS A 305 20.42 1.78 3.87
N CYS A 306 20.66 0.56 4.37
CA CYS A 306 22.02 0.15 4.73
C CYS A 306 22.92 0.09 3.49
N ARG A 307 24.11 0.71 3.58
CA ARG A 307 25.13 0.72 2.53
C ARG A 307 25.46 -0.69 2.05
N TYR A 308 25.81 -1.59 2.97
CA TYR A 308 26.23 -2.96 2.67
C TYR A 308 25.18 -3.71 1.84
N HIS A 309 23.90 -3.62 2.23
CA HIS A 309 22.80 -4.26 1.50
C HIS A 309 22.54 -3.68 0.12
N VAL A 310 22.73 -2.37 -0.08
CA VAL A 310 22.56 -1.74 -1.39
C VAL A 310 23.75 -2.10 -2.30
N GLU A 311 24.98 -2.01 -1.79
CA GLU A 311 26.22 -2.29 -2.52
C GLU A 311 26.27 -3.76 -3.00
N ILE A 312 26.02 -4.73 -2.09
CA ILE A 312 26.01 -6.14 -2.48
C ILE A 312 24.84 -6.51 -3.40
N LYS A 313 23.66 -5.85 -3.28
CA LYS A 313 22.54 -6.08 -4.22
C LYS A 313 22.85 -5.59 -5.62
N ALA A 314 23.50 -4.44 -5.75
CA ALA A 314 23.93 -3.90 -7.03
C ALA A 314 24.99 -4.82 -7.68
N ALA A 315 26.03 -5.18 -6.93
CA ALA A 315 27.08 -6.10 -7.38
C ALA A 315 26.51 -7.48 -7.77
N PHE A 316 25.69 -8.08 -6.90
CA PHE A 316 25.04 -9.37 -7.15
C PHE A 316 24.18 -9.36 -8.43
N LYS A 317 23.37 -8.32 -8.62
CA LYS A 317 22.53 -8.20 -9.82
C LYS A 317 23.37 -8.09 -11.09
N ALA A 318 24.48 -7.35 -11.07
CA ALA A 318 25.41 -7.27 -12.18
C ALA A 318 26.08 -8.62 -12.46
N CYS A 319 26.65 -9.27 -11.43
CA CYS A 319 27.29 -10.59 -11.54
C CYS A 319 26.34 -11.65 -12.12
N MET A 320 25.13 -11.80 -11.56
CA MET A 320 24.17 -12.80 -12.01
C MET A 320 23.59 -12.49 -13.41
N SER A 321 23.51 -11.21 -13.79
CA SER A 321 23.12 -10.83 -15.15
C SER A 321 24.20 -11.20 -16.18
N PHE A 322 25.48 -10.99 -15.83
CA PHE A 322 26.63 -11.35 -16.65
C PHE A 322 26.77 -12.87 -16.78
N ARG A 323 26.73 -13.60 -15.65
CA ARG A 323 26.73 -15.08 -15.63
C ARG A 323 25.62 -15.66 -16.49
N LYS A 324 24.40 -15.10 -16.39
CA LYS A 324 23.26 -15.54 -17.21
C LYS A 324 23.48 -15.29 -18.71
N GLN A 325 24.12 -14.18 -19.08
CA GLN A 325 24.45 -13.90 -20.47
C GLN A 325 25.42 -14.96 -21.03
N ILE A 326 26.56 -15.18 -20.37
CA ILE A 326 27.55 -16.18 -20.79
C ILE A 326 26.93 -17.58 -20.88
N LEU A 327 26.14 -17.98 -19.89
CA LEU A 327 25.48 -19.29 -19.92
C LEU A 327 24.49 -19.41 -21.08
N SER A 328 23.74 -18.35 -21.42
CA SER A 328 22.85 -18.38 -22.59
C SER A 328 23.60 -18.42 -23.93
N GLU A 329 24.82 -17.87 -23.99
CA GLU A 329 25.70 -17.96 -25.16
C GLU A 329 26.26 -19.40 -25.26
N LYS A 330 26.82 -19.96 -24.18
CA LYS A 330 27.34 -21.34 -24.12
C LYS A 330 26.27 -22.44 -24.31
N GLU A 331 25.03 -22.20 -23.87
CA GLU A 331 23.87 -23.07 -24.17
C GLU A 331 23.62 -23.18 -25.68
N THR A 332 23.87 -22.12 -26.47
CA THR A 332 23.75 -22.20 -27.95
C THR A 332 24.90 -22.96 -28.61
N GLU A 333 26.03 -23.12 -27.91
CA GLU A 333 27.22 -23.84 -28.37
C GLU A 333 27.26 -25.32 -27.93
N ASN A 334 26.22 -25.81 -27.23
CA ASN A 334 26.15 -27.14 -26.61
C ASN A 334 27.24 -27.44 -25.57
N ILE A 335 27.88 -26.42 -25.01
CA ILE A 335 28.84 -26.56 -23.90
C ILE A 335 28.10 -26.24 -22.61
N VAL A 336 27.72 -27.25 -21.83
CA VAL A 336 27.00 -27.08 -20.55
C VAL A 336 28.00 -27.09 -19.39
N PRO A 337 28.29 -25.96 -18.72
CA PRO A 337 29.17 -25.94 -17.55
C PRO A 337 28.36 -26.41 -16.33
N THR A 338 28.57 -27.65 -15.89
CA THR A 338 27.70 -28.30 -14.90
C THR A 338 27.80 -27.75 -13.47
N ASN A 339 28.85 -26.97 -13.16
CA ASN A 339 29.21 -26.63 -11.77
C ASN A 339 28.85 -25.19 -11.32
N CYS A 340 28.54 -24.26 -12.24
CA CYS A 340 28.37 -22.83 -11.91
C CYS A 340 26.90 -22.36 -12.01
N PRO A 341 26.07 -22.52 -10.95
CA PRO A 341 24.67 -22.11 -10.99
C PRO A 341 24.49 -20.58 -11.00
N VAL A 342 23.34 -20.15 -11.53
CA VAL A 342 22.83 -18.77 -11.37
C VAL A 342 21.99 -18.69 -10.11
N PHE A 343 22.50 -17.99 -9.10
CA PHE A 343 21.81 -17.80 -7.82
C PHE A 343 20.61 -16.85 -7.97
N ARG A 344 19.51 -17.16 -7.28
CA ARG A 344 18.31 -16.30 -7.25
C ARG A 344 18.40 -15.28 -6.12
N ASP A 345 18.81 -15.74 -4.95
CA ASP A 345 18.96 -14.90 -3.76
C ASP A 345 20.42 -14.82 -3.30
N ILE A 346 20.77 -13.68 -2.68
CA ILE A 346 22.09 -13.43 -2.08
C ILE A 346 22.36 -14.40 -0.91
N LYS A 347 21.31 -14.93 -0.29
CA LYS A 347 21.42 -15.95 0.76
C LYS A 347 22.07 -17.22 0.23
N ASP A 348 21.59 -17.70 -0.92
CA ASP A 348 22.08 -18.92 -1.57
C ASP A 348 23.58 -18.77 -1.88
N LEU A 349 23.97 -17.62 -2.44
CA LEU A 349 25.35 -17.29 -2.76
C LEU A 349 26.26 -17.32 -1.53
N TYR A 350 25.92 -16.64 -0.43
CA TYR A 350 26.80 -16.68 0.75
C TYR A 350 26.75 -18.02 1.48
N SER A 351 25.65 -18.78 1.43
CA SER A 351 25.61 -20.11 2.06
C SER A 351 26.60 -21.09 1.44
N VAL A 352 26.84 -21.05 0.11
CA VAL A 352 27.88 -21.86 -0.54
C VAL A 352 29.29 -21.54 -0.02
N THR A 353 29.54 -20.31 0.41
CA THR A 353 30.82 -19.91 0.99
C THR A 353 30.97 -20.24 2.47
N LEU A 354 29.90 -20.57 3.20
CA LEU A 354 29.92 -20.84 4.63
C LEU A 354 29.85 -22.35 4.90
N CYS A 355 30.14 -22.77 6.14
CA CYS A 355 29.86 -24.15 6.55
C CYS A 355 28.36 -24.39 6.62
N ASN A 356 27.91 -25.61 6.29
CA ASN A 356 26.53 -26.02 6.53
C ASN A 356 26.17 -25.87 8.02
N THR A 357 24.94 -25.44 8.27
CA THR A 357 24.37 -25.27 9.60
C THR A 357 22.99 -25.91 9.63
N GLU A 358 22.74 -26.80 10.58
CA GLU A 358 21.40 -27.30 10.88
C GLU A 358 20.59 -26.24 11.64
N ASP A 359 21.30 -25.38 12.38
CA ASP A 359 20.77 -24.23 13.09
C ASP A 359 20.38 -23.08 12.16
N ARG A 360 19.38 -22.30 12.60
CA ARG A 360 18.92 -21.07 11.93
C ARG A 360 19.99 -19.96 11.82
N PHE A 361 21.03 -20.03 12.65
CA PHE A 361 22.11 -19.05 12.74
C PHE A 361 23.47 -19.73 12.73
N TYR A 362 24.36 -19.28 11.86
CA TYR A 362 25.76 -19.70 11.79
C TYR A 362 26.55 -19.21 13.02
N ASP A 363 27.58 -19.97 13.40
CA ASP A 363 28.55 -19.55 14.42
C ASP A 363 29.42 -18.38 13.95
N ILE A 364 29.86 -17.56 14.92
CA ILE A 364 30.70 -16.39 14.68
C ILE A 364 32.02 -16.75 14.02
N SER A 365 32.65 -17.87 14.39
CA SER A 365 33.93 -18.31 13.82
C SER A 365 33.82 -18.53 12.31
N CYS A 366 32.74 -19.16 11.84
CA CYS A 366 32.44 -19.32 10.42
C CYS A 366 32.16 -17.97 9.75
N LEU A 367 31.35 -17.11 10.39
CA LEU A 367 30.97 -15.80 9.83
C LEU A 367 32.15 -14.81 9.74
N LYS A 368 33.12 -14.89 10.65
CA LYS A 368 34.36 -14.11 10.64
C LYS A 368 35.46 -14.71 9.74
N ARG A 369 35.22 -15.89 9.14
CA ARG A 369 36.20 -16.65 8.34
C ARG A 369 37.42 -17.12 9.15
N GLU A 370 37.20 -17.39 10.44
CA GLU A 370 38.20 -17.97 11.37
C GLU A 370 38.22 -19.52 11.28
N CYS A 371 37.44 -20.12 10.37
CA CYS A 371 37.29 -21.56 10.20
C CYS A 371 37.99 -22.07 8.93
N ASN A 372 38.64 -23.24 9.01
CA ASN A 372 39.45 -23.78 7.90
C ASN A 372 38.62 -24.30 6.69
N ILE A 373 37.31 -24.42 6.83
CA ILE A 373 36.40 -25.02 5.83
C ILE A 373 35.68 -23.94 4.98
N CYS A 374 35.44 -22.76 5.55
CA CYS A 374 34.55 -21.73 5.02
C CYS A 374 35.28 -20.68 4.16
N SER A 375 35.63 -21.01 2.92
CA SER A 375 36.26 -20.05 2.00
C SER A 375 35.26 -19.27 1.15
N VAL A 376 35.63 -18.03 0.80
CA VAL A 376 34.96 -17.26 -0.26
C VAL A 376 35.27 -17.84 -1.64
N ASP A 377 36.37 -18.58 -1.78
CA ASP A 377 36.76 -19.21 -3.05
C ASP A 377 35.96 -20.47 -3.38
N ASN A 378 35.15 -20.97 -2.43
CA ASN A 378 34.08 -21.94 -2.71
C ASN A 378 33.00 -21.36 -3.65
N PHE A 379 32.96 -20.03 -3.85
CA PHE A 379 32.23 -19.42 -4.95
C PHE A 379 33.04 -19.55 -6.24
N GLU A 380 32.80 -20.65 -6.95
CA GLU A 380 33.38 -20.93 -8.27
C GLU A 380 32.96 -19.86 -9.30
N LEU A 381 33.94 -19.47 -10.11
CA LEU A 381 33.82 -18.51 -11.21
C LEU A 381 34.09 -19.22 -12.53
N LEU A 382 33.48 -18.75 -13.60
CA LEU A 382 33.87 -19.10 -14.97
C LEU A 382 35.17 -18.38 -15.35
N ASP A 383 35.86 -18.86 -16.38
CA ASP A 383 37.08 -18.23 -16.89
C ASP A 383 36.82 -16.78 -17.33
N GLU A 384 35.70 -16.53 -18.04
CA GLU A 384 35.29 -15.20 -18.49
C GLU A 384 34.82 -14.28 -17.35
N GLU A 385 34.49 -14.84 -16.18
CA GLU A 385 34.16 -14.07 -14.97
C GLU A 385 35.41 -13.68 -14.17
N SER A 386 36.52 -14.39 -14.39
CA SER A 386 37.82 -14.14 -13.76
C SER A 386 38.75 -13.29 -14.63
N ASP A 387 38.39 -13.06 -15.90
CA ASP A 387 39.22 -12.32 -16.85
C ASP A 387 39.25 -10.81 -16.56
N GLU A 388 40.47 -10.29 -16.41
CA GLU A 388 40.80 -8.87 -16.26
C GLU A 388 41.63 -8.33 -17.45
N SER A 389 41.80 -9.12 -18.52
CA SER A 389 42.53 -8.73 -19.73
C SER A 389 41.88 -7.54 -20.46
N GLU A 390 42.64 -6.86 -21.32
CA GLU A 390 42.08 -5.78 -22.16
C GLU A 390 40.95 -6.28 -23.08
N SER A 391 41.03 -7.55 -23.48
CA SER A 391 40.00 -8.29 -24.25
C SER A 391 38.74 -8.66 -23.45
N ALA A 392 38.77 -8.62 -22.12
CA ALA A 392 37.63 -8.97 -21.29
C ALA A 392 36.45 -7.99 -21.50
N MET A 393 35.22 -8.47 -21.33
CA MET A 393 34.02 -7.64 -21.52
C MET A 393 33.90 -6.55 -20.43
N ASP A 394 33.53 -5.34 -20.86
CA ASP A 394 33.22 -4.23 -19.95
C ASP A 394 31.80 -4.39 -19.38
N VAL A 395 31.68 -4.33 -18.06
CA VAL A 395 30.43 -4.50 -17.31
C VAL A 395 30.10 -3.21 -16.56
N LYS A 396 28.82 -2.79 -16.62
CA LYS A 396 28.29 -1.64 -15.88
C LYS A 396 27.69 -2.08 -14.55
N TRP A 397 28.21 -1.52 -13.46
CA TRP A 397 27.79 -1.83 -12.08
C TRP A 397 27.89 -0.60 -11.17
N GLU A 398 27.46 -0.70 -9.92
CA GLU A 398 27.37 0.46 -9.01
C GLU A 398 28.10 0.21 -7.68
N LYS A 399 28.89 1.19 -7.22
CA LYS A 399 29.64 1.15 -5.95
C LYS A 399 29.50 2.47 -5.17
N PHE A 400 29.61 2.42 -3.84
CA PHE A 400 29.63 3.64 -3.02
C PHE A 400 31.02 4.25 -2.90
N GLU A 401 31.18 5.50 -3.31
CA GLU A 401 32.45 6.24 -3.25
C GLU A 401 32.27 7.63 -2.63
N TYR A 402 33.33 8.16 -2.02
CA TYR A 402 33.36 9.50 -1.42
C TYR A 402 33.78 10.54 -2.46
N ILE A 403 32.82 11.34 -2.91
CA ILE A 403 33.05 12.44 -3.85
C ILE A 403 33.25 13.74 -3.05
N ASN A 404 34.26 14.53 -3.43
CA ASN A 404 34.48 15.87 -2.88
C ASN A 404 33.61 16.89 -3.64
N PHE A 405 32.70 17.57 -2.96
CA PHE A 405 31.92 18.67 -3.52
C PHE A 405 32.48 20.01 -3.07
N ASN A 406 32.76 20.90 -4.03
CA ASN A 406 33.13 22.29 -3.74
C ASN A 406 31.85 23.10 -3.49
N VAL A 407 31.61 23.52 -2.24
CA VAL A 407 30.48 24.37 -1.88
C VAL A 407 30.86 25.84 -2.09
N LYS A 408 29.90 26.70 -2.47
CA LYS A 408 30.11 28.16 -2.52
C LYS A 408 30.68 28.63 -1.17
N GLY A 409 31.82 29.33 -1.20
CA GLY A 409 32.60 29.67 0.00
C GLY A 409 33.83 28.80 0.27
N GLY A 410 34.27 27.98 -0.70
CA GLY A 410 35.59 27.31 -0.68
C GLY A 410 35.72 26.10 0.25
N LYS A 411 34.64 25.71 0.95
CA LYS A 411 34.63 24.50 1.78
C LYS A 411 34.38 23.27 0.91
N THR A 412 35.29 22.30 0.96
CA THR A 412 35.10 20.98 0.37
C THR A 412 34.29 20.09 1.32
N VAL A 413 33.21 19.50 0.82
CA VAL A 413 32.37 18.56 1.59
C VAL A 413 32.45 17.20 0.93
N ARG A 414 32.98 16.21 1.65
CA ARG A 414 32.96 14.80 1.26
C ARG A 414 31.56 14.24 1.43
N LYS A 415 30.97 13.70 0.36
CA LYS A 415 29.69 12.99 0.39
C LYS A 415 29.85 11.60 -0.21
N LEU A 416 29.25 10.61 0.45
CA LEU A 416 29.16 9.26 -0.09
C LEU A 416 28.05 9.22 -1.14
N GLN A 417 28.35 8.74 -2.35
CA GLN A 417 27.40 8.62 -3.44
C GLN A 417 27.52 7.22 -4.08
N LEU A 418 26.39 6.68 -4.55
CA LEU A 418 26.37 5.50 -5.40
C LEU A 418 26.77 5.94 -6.81
N VAL A 419 27.88 5.40 -7.31
CA VAL A 419 28.49 5.77 -8.60
C VAL A 419 28.42 4.56 -9.52
N THR A 420 27.93 4.78 -10.74
CA THR A 420 27.99 3.78 -11.81
C THR A 420 29.42 3.72 -12.37
N LYS A 421 30.01 2.53 -12.40
CA LYS A 421 31.31 2.23 -12.98
C LYS A 421 31.16 1.32 -14.19
N GLU A 422 32.14 1.40 -15.08
CA GLU A 422 32.34 0.53 -16.24
C GLU A 422 33.75 -0.06 -16.06
N THR A 423 33.84 -1.37 -15.84
CA THR A 423 35.10 -2.10 -15.57
C THR A 423 35.06 -3.48 -16.21
N LYS A 424 36.21 -4.16 -16.30
CA LYS A 424 36.25 -5.59 -16.66
C LYS A 424 35.45 -6.46 -15.69
N ALA A 425 35.02 -7.63 -16.18
CA ALA A 425 34.26 -8.62 -15.41
C ALA A 425 35.01 -9.09 -14.15
N GLY A 426 36.30 -9.47 -14.27
CA GLY A 426 37.10 -9.93 -13.13
C GLY A 426 37.12 -8.95 -11.96
N VAL A 427 37.20 -7.64 -12.22
CA VAL A 427 37.16 -6.59 -11.17
C VAL A 427 35.83 -6.59 -10.39
N LEU A 428 34.71 -6.86 -11.08
CA LEU A 428 33.38 -6.97 -10.45
C LEU A 428 33.27 -8.24 -9.59
N PHE A 429 33.75 -9.39 -10.07
CA PHE A 429 33.73 -10.65 -9.31
C PHE A 429 34.73 -10.65 -8.13
N SER A 430 35.90 -10.03 -8.30
CA SER A 430 36.84 -9.73 -7.21
C SER A 430 36.17 -8.86 -6.13
N HIS A 431 35.40 -7.84 -6.52
CA HIS A 431 34.69 -7.00 -5.56
C HIS A 431 33.50 -7.72 -4.88
N ILE A 432 32.75 -8.60 -5.55
CA ILE A 432 31.71 -9.36 -4.84
C ILE A 432 32.32 -10.37 -3.86
N LYS A 433 33.46 -10.99 -4.19
CA LYS A 433 34.26 -11.80 -3.25
C LYS A 433 34.70 -10.97 -2.03
N GLU A 434 35.15 -9.73 -2.21
CA GLU A 434 35.47 -8.81 -1.11
C GLU A 434 34.26 -8.55 -0.19
N LEU A 435 33.08 -8.27 -0.77
CA LEU A 435 31.85 -8.07 -0.01
C LEU A 435 31.42 -9.34 0.76
N LEU A 436 31.57 -10.53 0.18
CA LEU A 436 31.24 -11.82 0.81
C LEU A 436 32.11 -12.17 2.03
N LYS A 437 33.26 -11.50 2.23
CA LYS A 437 34.08 -11.61 3.45
C LYS A 437 33.40 -10.97 4.67
N THR A 438 32.64 -9.90 4.49
CA THR A 438 32.11 -9.07 5.60
C THR A 438 30.58 -9.04 5.68
N PHE A 439 29.88 -9.16 4.54
CA PHE A 439 28.43 -9.07 4.48
C PHE A 439 27.69 -10.14 5.30
N PRO A 440 28.08 -11.43 5.30
CA PRO A 440 27.35 -12.45 6.06
C PRO A 440 27.33 -12.16 7.56
N PHE A 441 28.45 -11.69 8.12
CA PHE A 441 28.52 -11.27 9.53
C PHE A 441 27.67 -10.02 9.81
N HIS A 442 27.68 -9.02 8.93
CA HIS A 442 26.78 -7.85 9.05
C HIS A 442 25.30 -8.27 9.01
N GLN A 443 24.91 -9.16 8.10
CA GLN A 443 23.54 -9.70 8.00
C GLN A 443 23.16 -10.50 9.25
N HIS A 444 24.07 -11.33 9.78
CA HIS A 444 23.86 -12.06 11.03
C HIS A 444 23.60 -11.10 12.19
N LYS A 445 24.49 -10.12 12.43
CA LYS A 445 24.34 -9.14 13.52
C LYS A 445 23.02 -8.37 13.43
N ALA A 446 22.65 -7.91 12.22
CA ALA A 446 21.37 -7.23 11.98
C ALA A 446 20.15 -8.11 12.27
N SER A 447 20.18 -9.38 11.86
CA SER A 447 19.08 -10.33 12.11
C SER A 447 19.01 -10.73 13.59
N TRP A 448 20.15 -11.02 14.20
CA TRP A 448 20.29 -11.45 15.59
C TRP A 448 19.78 -10.37 16.53
N GLN A 449 20.28 -9.13 16.44
CA GLN A 449 19.85 -8.04 17.32
C GLN A 449 18.33 -7.74 17.22
N ASN A 450 17.78 -7.80 16.01
CA ASN A 450 16.34 -7.65 15.80
C ASN A 450 15.51 -8.83 16.34
N GLU A 451 16.09 -10.01 16.48
CA GLU A 451 15.46 -11.17 17.11
C GLU A 451 15.52 -11.08 18.63
N GLN A 452 16.70 -10.76 19.19
CA GLN A 452 16.88 -10.57 20.63
C GLN A 452 15.99 -9.45 21.19
N PHE A 453 15.81 -8.34 20.45
CA PHE A 453 14.84 -7.29 20.79
C PHE A 453 13.39 -7.83 20.87
N LYS A 454 12.97 -8.65 19.89
CA LYS A 454 11.62 -9.23 19.87
C LYS A 454 11.42 -10.23 21.00
N SER A 455 12.42 -11.09 21.25
CA SER A 455 12.41 -12.03 22.38
C SER A 455 12.21 -11.28 23.69
N LEU A 456 13.06 -10.28 23.98
CA LEU A 456 12.97 -9.49 25.20
C LEU A 456 11.61 -8.79 25.39
N VAL A 457 11.04 -8.21 24.33
CA VAL A 457 9.70 -7.56 24.43
C VAL A 457 8.58 -8.59 24.58
N SER A 458 8.76 -9.83 24.11
CA SER A 458 7.77 -10.92 24.25
C SER A 458 7.83 -11.66 25.59
N SER A 459 9.00 -11.70 26.23
CA SER A 459 9.26 -12.37 27.51
C SER A 459 9.84 -11.39 28.53
N LEU A 460 9.23 -10.21 28.63
CA LEU A 460 9.67 -9.16 29.55
C LEU A 460 9.39 -9.60 31.00
N LEU A 461 10.37 -9.39 31.89
CA LEU A 461 10.23 -9.70 33.31
C LEU A 461 9.48 -8.59 34.05
N PHE A 462 8.77 -8.97 35.13
CA PHE A 462 8.09 -8.01 35.99
C PHE A 462 9.07 -7.02 36.63
N GLY A 463 8.63 -5.75 36.70
CA GLY A 463 9.48 -4.62 37.11
C GLY A 463 10.51 -4.17 36.07
N SER A 464 10.64 -4.86 34.93
CA SER A 464 11.51 -4.42 33.83
C SER A 464 10.78 -3.52 32.85
N CYS A 465 11.50 -2.64 32.14
CA CYS A 465 10.98 -1.96 30.96
C CYS A 465 12.01 -1.91 29.82
N VAL A 466 11.52 -1.91 28.57
CA VAL A 466 12.35 -1.75 27.36
C VAL A 466 12.12 -0.37 26.77
N CYS A 467 13.19 0.39 26.53
CA CYS A 467 13.12 1.72 25.95
C CYS A 467 13.87 1.76 24.61
N VAL A 468 13.16 2.03 23.51
CA VAL A 468 13.78 2.17 22.16
C VAL A 468 13.96 3.65 21.83
N HIS A 469 15.20 4.11 21.77
CA HIS A 469 15.56 5.53 21.64
C HIS A 469 16.09 5.88 20.25
N ASP A 470 15.64 7.01 19.71
CA ASP A 470 16.18 7.61 18.49
C ASP A 470 15.96 9.14 18.45
N PHE A 471 16.84 9.83 17.74
CA PHE A 471 16.66 11.24 17.39
C PHE A 471 15.92 11.33 16.04
N SER A 472 14.66 11.76 16.07
CA SER A 472 14.00 12.18 14.83
C SER A 472 14.78 13.35 14.25
N GLU A 473 15.01 13.34 12.92
CA GLU A 473 15.44 14.51 12.15
C GLU A 473 14.69 15.76 12.64
N ASN A 474 15.43 16.85 12.88
CA ASN A 474 14.93 18.11 13.43
C ASN A 474 13.62 18.56 12.75
N TYR A 475 12.67 19.01 13.55
CA TYR A 475 11.49 19.67 13.03
C TYR A 475 11.87 21.06 12.52
N ARG A 476 11.65 21.31 11.22
CA ARG A 476 11.81 22.63 10.62
C ARG A 476 10.51 23.39 10.77
N CYS A 477 10.51 24.41 11.63
CA CYS A 477 9.39 25.33 11.73
C CYS A 477 9.16 25.98 10.36
N SER A 478 7.95 25.78 9.83
CA SER A 478 7.46 26.40 8.61
C SER A 478 6.26 27.28 8.94
N GLU A 479 6.00 28.29 8.14
CA GLU A 479 4.81 29.13 8.29
C GLU A 479 3.84 28.89 7.13
N MET A 480 2.54 29.18 7.35
CA MET A 480 1.53 29.05 6.29
C MET A 480 1.78 30.03 5.13
N GLN A 481 2.38 31.18 5.43
CA GLN A 481 2.83 32.19 4.48
C GLN A 481 4.26 32.57 4.88
N GLU A 482 5.26 31.93 4.29
CA GLU A 482 6.67 32.19 4.63
C GLU A 482 7.15 33.51 3.99
N LEU A 483 7.75 34.39 4.80
CA LEU A 483 8.44 35.56 4.28
C LEU A 483 9.68 35.14 3.48
N GLN A 484 10.06 35.92 2.47
CA GLN A 484 11.19 35.58 1.61
C GLN A 484 12.53 35.47 2.36
N SER A 485 12.71 36.21 3.47
CA SER A 485 13.90 36.13 4.32
C SER A 485 13.94 34.84 5.16
N THR A 486 12.81 34.43 5.77
CA THR A 486 12.71 33.22 6.60
C THR A 486 12.80 31.92 5.79
N TYR A 487 12.63 31.99 4.46
CA TYR A 487 12.84 30.83 3.58
C TYR A 487 14.26 30.24 3.67
N PHE A 488 15.29 31.08 3.86
CA PHE A 488 16.70 30.66 3.86
C PHE A 488 17.24 30.23 5.22
N GLN A 489 16.60 30.65 6.32
CA GLN A 489 16.98 30.33 7.69
C GLN A 489 15.74 29.94 8.49
N LYS A 490 15.49 28.63 8.60
CA LYS A 490 14.36 28.09 9.35
C LYS A 490 14.80 27.70 10.75
N THR A 491 13.98 28.01 11.75
CA THR A 491 14.18 27.49 13.11
C THR A 491 14.07 25.97 13.08
N GLU A 492 15.10 25.30 13.60
CA GLU A 492 15.11 23.85 13.77
C GLU A 492 14.92 23.49 15.25
N VAL A 493 14.09 22.47 15.49
CA VAL A 493 13.72 21.98 16.82
C VAL A 493 14.11 20.51 16.91
N SER A 494 14.84 20.15 17.96
CA SER A 494 15.22 18.76 18.22
C SER A 494 14.04 17.99 18.79
N VAL A 495 13.83 16.78 18.26
CA VAL A 495 12.78 15.85 18.70
C VAL A 495 13.42 14.50 18.98
N HIS A 496 13.67 14.22 20.25
CA HIS A 496 14.04 12.87 20.68
C HIS A 496 12.77 12.04 20.92
N VAL A 497 12.80 10.77 20.51
CA VAL A 497 11.68 9.84 20.64
C VAL A 497 12.15 8.58 21.37
N SER A 498 11.44 8.21 22.42
CA SER A 498 11.61 6.94 23.11
C SER A 498 10.31 6.15 23.07
N ILE A 499 10.36 4.89 22.63
CA ILE A 499 9.22 3.96 22.70
C ILE A 499 9.42 3.11 23.95
N ILE A 500 8.49 3.21 24.90
CA ILE A 500 8.56 2.50 26.18
C ILE A 500 7.62 1.30 26.10
N HIS A 501 8.17 0.11 26.38
CA HIS A 501 7.42 -1.12 26.60
C HIS A 501 7.53 -1.51 28.08
N ARG A 502 6.40 -1.63 28.77
CA ARG A 502 6.32 -1.99 30.19
C ARG A 502 5.08 -2.84 30.47
N HIS A 503 5.02 -3.47 31.64
CA HIS A 503 3.82 -4.17 32.07
C HIS A 503 2.66 -3.19 32.35
N ALA A 504 1.43 -3.61 32.04
CA ALA A 504 0.22 -2.86 32.35
C ALA A 504 0.02 -2.73 33.87
N MET A 505 -0.43 -1.56 34.31
CA MET A 505 -0.78 -1.29 35.72
C MET A 505 -2.26 -1.02 35.85
N LEU A 506 -2.91 -1.59 36.87
CA LEU A 506 -4.35 -1.39 37.09
C LEU A 506 -4.71 0.10 37.23
N GLU A 507 -3.98 0.83 38.08
CA GLU A 507 -4.20 2.25 38.36
C GLU A 507 -4.03 3.16 37.13
N CYS A 508 -3.01 2.88 36.31
CA CYS A 508 -2.63 3.75 35.20
C CYS A 508 -3.21 3.35 33.84
N ASP A 509 -3.50 2.07 33.61
CA ASP A 509 -3.95 1.52 32.33
C ASP A 509 -5.35 0.91 32.39
N GLY A 510 -5.90 0.65 33.58
CA GLY A 510 -7.18 -0.04 33.78
C GLY A 510 -7.12 -1.56 33.52
N ILE A 511 -5.92 -2.12 33.41
CA ILE A 511 -5.65 -3.54 33.20
C ILE A 511 -4.42 -3.90 34.04
N GLU A 512 -4.52 -4.97 34.82
CA GLU A 512 -3.41 -5.52 35.57
C GLU A 512 -2.67 -6.59 34.74
N SER A 513 -1.34 -6.61 34.83
CA SER A 513 -0.48 -7.59 34.19
C SER A 513 -0.07 -8.64 35.23
N THR A 514 -0.11 -9.93 34.90
CA THR A 514 0.31 -11.03 35.80
C THR A 514 1.35 -11.92 35.13
N GLU A 515 2.08 -12.72 35.91
CA GLU A 515 3.11 -13.64 35.37
C GLU A 515 2.52 -14.67 34.40
N GLU A 516 1.31 -15.15 34.67
CA GLU A 516 0.57 -16.07 33.79
C GLU A 516 0.01 -15.38 32.54
N ILE A 517 -0.37 -14.09 32.64
CA ILE A 517 -1.00 -13.32 31.56
C ILE A 517 -0.33 -11.93 31.46
N PRO A 518 0.86 -11.85 30.83
CA PRO A 518 1.59 -10.58 30.71
C PRO A 518 0.95 -9.67 29.65
N TYR A 519 0.37 -8.55 30.12
CA TYR A 519 -0.07 -7.45 29.27
C TYR A 519 1.04 -6.40 29.13
N ILE A 520 1.62 -6.28 27.95
CA ILE A 520 2.65 -5.29 27.63
C ILE A 520 2.01 -4.05 26.99
N ILE A 521 2.19 -2.90 27.62
CA ILE A 521 1.75 -1.60 27.14
C ILE A 521 2.89 -0.94 26.36
N THR A 522 2.56 -0.30 25.23
CA THR A 522 3.50 0.49 24.43
C THR A 522 3.14 1.97 24.49
N GLU A 523 4.10 2.80 24.85
CA GLU A 523 3.93 4.24 25.07
C GLU A 523 4.96 5.02 24.25
N HIS A 524 4.58 6.18 23.74
CA HIS A 524 5.50 7.03 22.97
C HIS A 524 5.87 8.26 23.81
N PHE A 525 7.15 8.37 24.17
CA PHE A 525 7.69 9.46 24.95
C PHE A 525 8.50 10.40 24.04
N TYR A 526 8.20 11.69 24.08
CA TYR A 526 8.81 12.71 23.23
C TYR A 526 9.50 13.75 24.09
N VAL A 527 10.78 14.01 23.83
CA VAL A 527 11.53 15.12 24.44
C VAL A 527 11.84 16.14 23.35
N ILE A 528 11.34 17.37 23.54
CA ILE A 528 11.41 18.46 22.57
C ILE A 528 12.27 19.57 23.15
N SER A 529 13.25 20.04 22.38
CA SER A 529 14.25 21.03 22.83
C SER A 529 14.71 21.95 21.69
N PRO A 530 15.07 23.21 21.97
CA PRO A 530 15.78 24.04 20.99
C PRO A 530 17.26 23.65 20.83
N ASP A 531 17.83 22.82 21.72
CA ASP A 531 19.23 22.39 21.64
C ASP A 531 19.44 21.37 20.51
N GLN A 532 20.39 21.65 19.61
CA GLN A 532 20.67 20.85 18.41
C GLN A 532 22.00 20.08 18.47
N GLN A 533 22.67 20.00 19.62
CA GLN A 533 23.99 19.37 19.70
C GLN A 533 23.93 17.84 19.63
N HIS A 534 22.81 17.25 20.07
CA HIS A 534 22.55 15.80 20.10
C HIS A 534 23.73 15.00 20.69
N ASP A 535 24.23 15.47 21.83
CA ASP A 535 25.37 14.92 22.54
C ASP A 535 24.96 13.94 23.65
N HIS A 536 25.96 13.38 24.33
CA HIS A 536 25.75 12.49 25.48
C HIS A 536 25.03 13.19 26.66
N PHE A 537 25.20 14.50 26.85
CA PHE A 537 24.47 15.27 27.86
C PHE A 537 22.97 15.32 27.57
N PHE A 538 22.57 15.56 26.31
CA PHE A 538 21.17 15.45 25.87
C PHE A 538 20.63 14.05 26.17
N VAL A 539 21.38 13.01 25.81
CA VAL A 539 21.00 11.61 26.08
C VAL A 539 20.83 11.34 27.57
N HIS A 540 21.73 11.84 28.42
CA HIS A 540 21.63 11.67 29.88
C HIS A 540 20.35 12.32 30.43
N GLU A 541 20.06 13.58 30.06
CA GLU A 541 18.85 14.27 30.54
C GLU A 541 17.57 13.58 30.01
N VAL A 542 17.56 13.05 28.78
CA VAL A 542 16.45 12.23 28.27
C VAL A 542 16.19 11.00 29.15
N ARG A 543 17.24 10.31 29.62
CA ARG A 543 17.09 9.14 30.51
C ARG A 543 16.46 9.54 31.84
N LYS A 544 16.94 10.63 32.42
CA LYS A 544 16.39 11.20 33.66
C LYS A 544 14.91 11.54 33.51
N GLN A 545 14.51 12.21 32.43
CA GLN A 545 13.10 12.51 32.14
C GLN A 545 12.21 11.27 31.99
N ILE A 546 12.74 10.16 31.46
CA ILE A 546 12.02 8.88 31.35
C ILE A 546 11.88 8.22 32.73
N TYR A 547 12.94 8.22 33.53
CA TYR A 547 12.93 7.67 34.88
C TYR A 547 11.97 8.44 35.80
N GLU A 548 12.04 9.77 35.80
CA GLU A 548 11.08 10.64 36.51
C GLU A 548 9.63 10.36 36.08
N TYR A 549 9.41 10.05 34.79
CA TYR A 549 8.09 9.65 34.31
C TYR A 549 7.64 8.29 34.87
N LEU A 550 8.48 7.25 34.81
CA LEU A 550 8.15 5.92 35.36
C LEU A 550 7.86 6.00 36.87
N ARG A 551 8.64 6.80 37.60
CA ARG A 551 8.41 7.09 39.02
C ARG A 551 7.09 7.86 39.26
N SER A 552 6.75 8.82 38.39
CA SER A 552 5.50 9.60 38.50
C SER A 552 4.21 8.79 38.27
N ILE A 553 4.31 7.61 37.65
CA ILE A 553 3.22 6.65 37.50
C ILE A 553 3.31 5.48 38.49
N SER A 554 4.19 5.57 39.49
CA SER A 554 4.45 4.52 40.49
C SER A 554 4.87 3.17 39.90
N TYR A 555 5.48 3.14 38.70
CA TYR A 555 5.97 1.89 38.11
C TYR A 555 7.22 1.42 38.85
N ASN A 556 7.12 0.29 39.55
CA ASN A 556 8.23 -0.34 40.29
C ASN A 556 9.31 -0.82 39.30
N THR A 557 10.25 0.05 38.98
CA THR A 557 11.25 -0.16 37.93
C THR A 557 12.51 -0.76 38.55
N THR A 558 12.72 -2.05 38.38
CA THR A 558 13.93 -2.74 38.88
C THR A 558 15.00 -2.90 37.79
N CYS A 559 14.59 -2.95 36.51
CA CYS A 559 15.48 -3.07 35.37
C CYS A 559 15.07 -2.21 34.17
N ILE A 560 16.05 -1.58 33.51
CA ILE A 560 15.84 -0.88 32.23
C ILE A 560 16.73 -1.51 31.13
N HIS A 561 16.11 -1.88 30.02
CA HIS A 561 16.79 -2.30 28.81
C HIS A 561 16.61 -1.24 27.70
N GLU A 562 17.64 -0.45 27.46
CA GLU A 562 17.66 0.49 26.34
C GLU A 562 18.04 -0.21 25.03
N PHE A 563 17.43 0.21 23.93
CA PHE A 563 17.77 -0.17 22.55
C PHE A 563 17.89 1.09 21.70
N THR A 564 18.95 1.22 20.90
CA THR A 564 19.20 2.42 20.10
C THR A 564 20.14 2.15 18.91
N ASP A 565 20.29 3.10 17.99
CA ASP A 565 21.32 3.03 16.95
C ASP A 565 22.72 3.33 17.54
N GLY A 566 23.76 2.75 16.95
CA GLY A 566 25.13 2.86 17.41
C GLY A 566 25.81 4.21 17.13
N CYS A 567 25.08 5.31 17.18
CA CYS A 567 25.59 6.65 16.83
C CYS A 567 26.67 7.11 17.84
N PRO A 568 27.93 7.37 17.40
CA PRO A 568 29.03 7.65 18.32
C PRO A 568 28.97 9.00 19.05
N SER A 569 28.22 9.99 18.55
CA SER A 569 28.05 11.27 19.23
C SER A 569 26.92 11.27 20.27
N GLN A 570 25.96 10.34 20.13
CA GLN A 570 24.74 10.27 20.92
C GLN A 570 24.81 9.17 21.99
N TYR A 571 24.64 7.90 21.61
CA TYR A 571 24.44 6.78 22.55
C TYR A 571 25.65 5.83 22.66
N LYS A 572 26.54 5.80 21.67
CA LYS A 572 27.66 4.83 21.57
C LYS A 572 29.02 5.50 21.70
N SER A 573 29.16 6.35 22.73
CA SER A 573 30.41 7.07 23.06
C SER A 573 31.04 6.54 24.36
N ARG A 574 32.33 6.88 24.58
CA ARG A 574 33.06 6.60 25.82
C ARG A 574 32.38 7.22 27.06
N HIS A 575 31.82 8.42 26.91
CA HIS A 575 31.12 9.12 27.99
C HIS A 575 29.81 8.43 28.30
N CYS A 576 29.03 8.08 27.27
CA CYS A 576 27.78 7.35 27.43
C CYS A 576 27.97 6.04 28.19
N PHE A 577 29.09 5.33 27.97
CA PHE A 577 29.43 4.11 28.72
C PHE A 577 29.81 4.44 30.16
N GLY A 578 30.55 5.53 30.39
CA GLY A 578 30.81 6.06 31.73
C GLY A 578 29.54 6.39 32.52
N ASP A 579 28.57 7.06 31.89
CA ASP A 579 27.25 7.35 32.45
C ASP A 579 26.48 6.05 32.78
N LEU A 580 26.68 4.97 32.00
CA LEU A 580 26.14 3.64 32.35
C LEU A 580 26.82 3.04 33.59
N SER A 581 28.12 3.27 33.76
CA SER A 581 28.88 2.73 34.90
C SER A 581 28.60 3.42 36.24
N ASN A 582 27.96 4.59 36.21
CA ASN A 582 27.51 5.36 37.38
C ASN A 582 25.96 5.38 37.53
N THR A 583 25.23 4.62 36.71
CA THR A 583 23.75 4.71 36.64
C THR A 583 23.04 4.43 37.97
N PHE A 584 23.65 3.69 38.91
CA PHE A 584 23.07 3.48 40.25
C PHE A 584 23.21 4.69 41.18
N SER A 585 24.24 5.52 40.98
CA SER A 585 24.39 6.78 41.72
C SER A 585 23.29 7.78 41.27
N ASP A 586 22.95 7.76 39.98
CA ASP A 586 21.90 8.61 39.38
C ASP A 586 20.47 8.09 39.66
N PHE A 587 20.30 6.76 39.67
CA PHE A 587 19.00 6.06 39.74
C PHE A 587 19.03 4.90 40.76
N PRO A 588 18.98 5.20 42.08
CA PRO A 588 19.25 4.21 43.13
C PRO A 588 18.19 3.11 43.28
N GLU A 589 17.00 3.28 42.70
CA GLU A 589 15.91 2.28 42.75
C GLU A 589 16.10 1.18 41.67
N LEU A 590 17.03 1.36 40.72
CA LEU A 590 17.38 0.36 39.71
C LEU A 590 18.37 -0.66 40.27
N ASN A 591 18.06 -1.95 40.10
CA ASN A 591 18.99 -3.04 40.39
C ASN A 591 19.83 -3.45 39.17
N ARG A 592 19.33 -3.19 37.96
CA ARG A 592 19.95 -3.62 36.70
C ARG A 592 19.71 -2.61 35.58
N PHE A 593 20.69 -2.50 34.70
CA PHE A 593 20.62 -1.66 33.52
C PHE A 593 21.37 -2.30 32.36
N SER A 594 20.77 -2.30 31.18
CA SER A 594 21.45 -2.69 29.94
C SER A 594 21.17 -1.72 28.79
N ARG A 595 22.20 -1.41 27.99
CA ARG A 595 22.07 -0.72 26.71
C ARG A 595 22.45 -1.66 25.58
N ASN A 596 21.57 -1.76 24.60
CA ASN A 596 21.66 -2.64 23.45
C ASN A 596 21.70 -1.77 22.19
N PHE A 597 22.52 -2.17 21.22
CA PHE A 597 22.68 -1.47 19.95
C PHE A 597 22.20 -2.35 18.82
N PHE A 598 21.33 -1.81 17.97
CA PHE A 598 21.06 -2.41 16.67
C PHE A 598 22.33 -2.36 15.80
N GLU A 599 22.43 -3.25 14.82
CA GLU A 599 23.46 -3.14 13.79
C GLU A 599 23.24 -1.83 12.99
N THR A 600 24.34 -1.15 12.65
CA THR A 600 24.31 0.14 11.93
C THR A 600 23.38 0.12 10.72
N SER A 601 22.48 1.12 10.64
CA SER A 601 21.43 1.24 9.61
C SER A 601 20.32 0.18 9.65
N HIS A 602 20.20 -0.61 10.71
CA HIS A 602 19.10 -1.58 10.94
C HIS A 602 18.24 -1.28 12.18
N ALA A 603 18.41 -0.10 12.79
CA ALA A 603 17.62 0.36 13.94
C ALA A 603 16.18 0.80 13.61
N LYS A 604 15.80 0.85 12.33
CA LYS A 604 14.55 1.48 11.87
C LYS A 604 13.30 0.81 12.45
N GLY A 605 12.47 1.59 13.15
CA GLY A 605 11.44 1.02 14.03
C GLY A 605 10.23 1.93 14.31
N PRO A 606 9.44 1.61 15.37
CA PRO A 606 8.28 2.40 15.76
C PRO A 606 8.61 3.85 16.12
N GLN A 607 9.84 4.12 16.57
CA GLN A 607 10.33 5.45 16.95
C GLN A 607 10.44 6.41 15.75
N ASP A 608 10.91 5.95 14.58
CA ASP A 608 10.84 6.73 13.32
C ASP A 608 9.41 7.15 13.00
N ALA A 609 8.48 6.21 13.11
CA ALA A 609 7.07 6.43 12.79
C ALA A 609 6.42 7.39 13.80
N ALA A 610 6.78 7.28 15.08
CA ALA A 610 6.32 8.15 16.14
C ALA A 610 6.80 9.61 15.94
N GLY A 611 8.07 9.84 15.61
CA GLY A 611 8.60 11.16 15.25
C GLY A 611 7.96 11.71 13.98
N GLY A 612 7.87 10.89 12.93
CA GLY A 612 7.21 11.26 11.66
C GLY A 612 5.73 11.60 11.81
N ILE A 613 5.00 10.98 12.75
CA ILE A 613 3.61 11.33 13.07
C ILE A 613 3.52 12.72 13.71
N LEU A 614 4.38 13.04 14.70
CA LEU A 614 4.39 14.36 15.35
C LEU A 614 4.64 15.47 14.31
N LYS A 615 5.74 15.37 13.56
CA LYS A 615 6.12 16.36 12.53
C LYS A 615 5.00 16.55 11.50
N ARG A 616 4.47 15.45 10.94
CA ARG A 616 3.40 15.51 9.93
C ARG A 616 2.10 16.10 10.46
N GLN A 617 1.72 15.88 11.72
CA GLN A 617 0.51 16.48 12.29
C GLN A 617 0.72 17.98 12.56
N ALA A 618 1.90 18.39 13.01
CA ALA A 618 2.29 19.79 13.12
C ALA A 618 2.20 20.51 11.77
N ASP A 619 2.83 19.95 10.72
CA ASP A 619 2.79 20.50 9.36
C ASP A 619 1.35 20.64 8.83
N ILE A 620 0.52 19.60 9.02
CA ILE A 620 -0.88 19.62 8.60
C ILE A 620 -1.70 20.67 9.38
N ALA A 621 -1.36 20.94 10.64
CA ALA A 621 -2.05 21.95 11.45
C ALA A 621 -1.63 23.37 11.04
N VAL A 622 -0.34 23.61 10.81
CA VAL A 622 0.20 24.88 10.29
C VAL A 622 -0.33 25.19 8.89
N LEU A 623 -0.24 24.25 7.93
CA LEU A 623 -0.72 24.41 6.56
C LEU A 623 -2.25 24.62 6.46
N ARG A 624 -2.99 24.32 7.53
CA ARG A 624 -4.44 24.56 7.65
C ARG A 624 -4.78 25.82 8.46
N GLY A 625 -3.79 26.62 8.86
CA GLY A 625 -3.99 27.81 9.68
C GLY A 625 -4.55 27.54 11.09
N ARG A 626 -4.35 26.33 11.64
CA ARG A 626 -4.93 25.93 12.94
C ARG A 626 -4.03 26.25 14.13
N CYS A 627 -2.73 26.35 13.90
CA CYS A 627 -1.73 26.73 14.89
C CYS A 627 -0.53 27.38 14.19
N ARG A 628 0.22 28.18 14.93
CA ARG A 628 1.54 28.68 14.54
C ARG A 628 2.57 27.91 15.37
N ILE A 629 3.63 27.41 14.73
CA ILE A 629 4.73 26.68 15.39
C ILE A 629 6.04 27.27 14.89
N GLN A 630 6.64 28.15 15.68
CA GLN A 630 7.86 28.90 15.35
C GLN A 630 9.08 28.44 16.13
N ASN A 631 8.87 27.83 17.30
CA ASN A 631 9.91 27.40 18.24
C ASN A 631 9.62 26.03 18.86
N ALA A 632 10.55 25.53 19.69
CA ALA A 632 10.44 24.24 20.37
C ALA A 632 9.28 24.16 21.38
N LYS A 633 8.97 25.26 22.06
CA LYS A 633 7.88 25.36 23.04
C LYS A 633 6.52 25.24 22.35
N ASP A 634 6.32 25.90 21.22
CA ASP A 634 5.09 25.81 20.42
C ASP A 634 4.81 24.37 19.96
N LEU A 635 5.86 23.64 19.54
CA LEU A 635 5.74 22.25 19.10
C LEU A 635 5.36 21.32 20.27
N TYR A 636 5.95 21.53 21.44
CA TYR A 636 5.58 20.83 22.68
C TYR A 636 4.13 21.11 23.09
N ASP A 637 3.74 22.38 23.09
CA ASP A 637 2.38 22.82 23.44
C ASP A 637 1.35 22.22 22.46
N PHE A 638 1.64 22.22 21.16
CA PHE A 638 0.82 21.58 20.14
C PHE A 638 0.68 20.08 20.39
N GLY A 639 1.78 19.37 20.64
CA GLY A 639 1.79 17.93 20.92
C GLY A 639 0.93 17.58 22.14
N THR A 640 1.16 18.29 23.24
CA THR A 640 0.46 18.10 24.51
C THR A 640 -1.05 18.38 24.40
N LYS A 641 -1.45 19.44 23.68
CA LYS A 641 -2.87 19.81 23.49
C LYS A 641 -3.59 18.91 22.47
N SER A 642 -2.90 18.42 21.44
CA SER A 642 -3.55 17.83 20.25
C SER A 642 -3.31 16.34 20.02
N LEU A 643 -2.24 15.76 20.59
CA LEU A 643 -1.74 14.43 20.20
C LEU A 643 -1.58 13.43 21.35
N THR A 644 -1.76 13.83 22.60
CA THR A 644 -1.69 13.00 23.81
C THR A 644 -2.64 11.79 23.74
N THR A 645 -3.91 12.02 23.38
CA THR A 645 -4.92 10.96 23.25
C THR A 645 -4.83 10.25 21.90
N THR A 646 -4.57 8.94 21.92
CA THR A 646 -4.51 8.08 20.72
C THR A 646 -5.89 7.61 20.28
N LYS A 647 -6.31 7.94 19.05
CA LYS A 647 -7.64 7.59 18.52
C LYS A 647 -7.80 6.13 18.08
N SER A 648 -6.70 5.43 17.84
CA SER A 648 -6.58 3.98 17.56
C SER A 648 -5.10 3.65 17.31
N GLY A 649 -4.61 2.51 17.81
CA GLY A 649 -3.27 2.00 17.48
C GLY A 649 -2.66 1.13 18.57
N THR A 650 -1.46 0.62 18.30
CA THR A 650 -0.62 -0.16 19.25
C THR A 650 -0.07 0.68 20.40
N CYS A 651 -0.04 2.02 20.23
CA CYS A 651 0.39 2.99 21.23
C CYS A 651 -0.80 3.34 22.15
N ARG A 652 -0.62 3.18 23.47
CA ARG A 652 -1.66 3.44 24.50
C ARG A 652 -1.79 4.93 24.84
N ARG A 653 -0.67 5.64 24.97
CA ARG A 653 -0.61 7.08 25.28
C ARG A 653 0.65 7.72 24.68
N ARG A 654 0.62 9.04 24.50
CA ARG A 654 1.80 9.83 24.15
C ARG A 654 2.14 10.80 25.28
N ILE A 655 3.40 10.82 25.70
CA ILE A 655 3.94 11.71 26.72
C ILE A 655 4.86 12.72 26.06
N PHE A 656 4.74 13.99 26.41
CA PHE A 656 5.60 15.06 25.93
C PHE A 656 6.36 15.68 27.11
N ARG A 657 7.64 16.00 26.89
CA ARG A 657 8.49 16.80 27.77
C ARG A 657 9.16 17.91 26.96
N TYR A 658 9.41 19.03 27.61
CA TYR A 658 10.11 20.18 27.06
C TYR A 658 11.37 20.44 27.87
N LEU A 659 12.52 20.49 27.20
CA LEU A 659 13.81 20.85 27.79
C LEU A 659 14.32 22.12 27.12
N GLU A 660 14.30 23.23 27.84
CA GLU A 660 14.76 24.53 27.31
C GLU A 660 16.29 24.61 27.22
N THR A 661 16.96 24.19 28.29
CA THR A 661 18.41 24.12 28.41
C THR A 661 18.85 22.74 28.88
N ILE A 662 20.07 22.36 28.53
CA ILE A 662 20.69 21.08 28.91
C ILE A 662 22.01 21.41 29.60
N GLN A 663 22.14 20.99 30.85
CA GLN A 663 23.32 21.23 31.67
C GLN A 663 24.50 20.40 31.14
N ARG A 664 25.65 21.05 31.00
CA ARG A 664 26.90 20.45 30.48
C ARG A 664 28.08 20.63 31.44
N ASP A 665 27.79 21.08 32.65
CA ASP A 665 28.77 21.51 33.65
C ASP A 665 29.33 20.33 34.48
N PHE A 666 29.00 19.09 34.11
CA PHE A 666 29.51 17.86 34.72
C PHE A 666 30.65 17.25 33.86
N PRO A 667 31.93 17.44 34.22
CA PRO A 667 33.06 16.94 33.45
C PRO A 667 33.46 15.52 33.89
N LEU A 668 32.52 14.56 33.87
CA LEU A 668 32.89 13.15 33.93
C LEU A 668 33.43 12.72 32.55
N SER A 669 34.68 13.07 32.30
CA SER A 669 35.40 12.63 31.10
C SER A 669 36.02 11.25 31.32
N PHE A 670 35.81 10.35 30.37
CA PHE A 670 36.24 8.95 30.43
C PHE A 670 37.16 8.61 29.27
N LYS A 671 38.19 7.79 29.50
CA LYS A 671 39.15 7.40 28.45
C LYS A 671 38.48 6.61 27.31
N PRO A 672 39.03 6.64 26.08
CA PRO A 672 38.44 5.93 24.95
C PRO A 672 38.40 4.39 25.14
N VAL A 673 37.22 3.78 24.93
CA VAL A 673 37.04 2.32 25.02
C VAL A 673 37.47 1.65 23.71
N ASN A 674 38.37 0.66 23.82
CA ASN A 674 38.89 -0.08 22.66
C ASN A 674 37.80 -0.86 21.92
N LYS A 675 37.81 -0.78 20.58
CA LYS A 675 36.85 -1.44 19.68
C LYS A 675 35.36 -1.16 19.99
N ILE A 676 35.02 -0.02 20.63
CA ILE A 676 33.65 0.32 21.06
C ILE A 676 32.55 0.09 20.01
N ARG A 677 32.86 0.25 18.71
CA ARG A 677 31.92 0.02 17.61
C ARG A 677 31.45 -1.43 17.45
N SER A 678 32.25 -2.44 17.83
CA SER A 678 31.87 -3.87 17.70
C SER A 678 30.98 -4.38 18.83
N ILE A 679 30.94 -3.67 19.96
CA ILE A 679 30.11 -4.00 21.13
C ILE A 679 28.65 -3.70 20.79
N HIS A 680 27.73 -4.61 21.03
CA HIS A 680 26.29 -4.35 20.84
C HIS A 680 25.44 -4.55 22.09
N ASN A 681 26.01 -5.05 23.19
CA ASN A 681 25.36 -5.02 24.49
C ASN A 681 26.34 -4.57 25.57
N VAL A 682 25.86 -3.67 26.43
CA VAL A 682 26.54 -3.15 27.61
C VAL A 682 25.60 -3.39 28.78
N ARG A 683 26.07 -4.06 29.83
CA ARG A 683 25.36 -4.20 31.11
C ARG A 683 26.20 -3.56 32.21
N ASN A 684 25.58 -2.95 33.21
CA ASN A 684 26.31 -2.62 34.44
C ASN A 684 26.77 -3.93 35.13
N LYS A 685 27.75 -3.84 36.03
CA LYS A 685 27.90 -4.79 37.14
C LYS A 685 27.54 -4.11 38.47
N ASN A 686 27.47 -4.89 39.54
CA ASN A 686 27.10 -4.39 40.88
C ASN A 686 28.19 -3.50 41.50
N SER A 687 29.42 -3.52 40.98
CA SER A 687 30.51 -2.63 41.35
C SER A 687 30.53 -1.38 40.46
N GLU A 688 30.53 -0.19 41.06
CA GLU A 688 30.62 1.09 40.33
C GLU A 688 31.83 1.11 39.37
N GLY A 689 31.69 1.83 38.26
CA GLY A 689 32.74 1.93 37.24
C GLY A 689 32.95 0.65 36.40
N HIS A 690 32.31 -0.47 36.70
CA HIS A 690 32.47 -1.73 35.98
C HIS A 690 31.30 -2.04 35.05
N LEU A 691 31.63 -2.38 33.80
CA LEU A 691 30.68 -2.77 32.76
C LEU A 691 30.98 -4.17 32.24
N SER A 692 29.94 -4.91 31.90
CA SER A 692 30.01 -6.11 31.05
C SER A 692 29.80 -5.68 29.60
N LEU A 693 30.79 -5.93 28.74
CA LEU A 693 30.79 -5.57 27.33
C LEU A 693 30.69 -6.84 26.47
N ASN A 694 29.65 -6.89 25.64
CA ASN A 694 29.30 -8.05 24.81
C ASN A 694 29.30 -7.68 23.32
N ASP A 695 29.93 -8.52 22.48
CA ASP A 695 29.95 -8.36 21.01
C ASP A 695 28.51 -8.35 20.45
N LEU A 696 27.62 -9.22 20.95
CA LEU A 696 26.18 -9.26 20.67
C LEU A 696 25.33 -9.46 21.94
N SER A 697 24.08 -9.01 21.87
CA SER A 697 23.09 -9.18 22.94
C SER A 697 22.61 -10.64 22.99
N CYS A 698 22.14 -11.09 24.15
CA CYS A 698 21.36 -12.32 24.25
C CYS A 698 20.27 -12.15 25.30
N PHE A 699 19.05 -12.55 24.93
CA PHE A 699 17.84 -12.63 25.76
C PHE A 699 17.00 -13.88 25.40
N SER A 700 17.51 -14.75 24.52
CA SER A 700 16.81 -15.95 24.01
C SER A 700 17.33 -17.29 24.58
N CYS A 701 18.29 -17.28 25.51
CA CYS A 701 18.67 -18.47 26.27
C CYS A 701 18.40 -18.25 27.77
N GLU A 702 18.11 -19.32 28.49
CA GLU A 702 17.60 -19.32 29.87
C GLU A 702 18.48 -18.50 30.83
N ASN A 703 19.80 -18.69 30.77
CA ASN A 703 20.77 -17.93 31.59
C ASN A 703 20.69 -16.41 31.35
N CYS A 704 20.36 -15.98 30.13
CA CYS A 704 20.29 -14.58 29.77
C CYS A 704 18.87 -13.99 29.79
N SER A 705 17.81 -14.81 29.70
CA SER A 705 16.43 -14.35 29.88
C SER A 705 16.13 -14.04 31.35
N ASN A 706 16.77 -14.77 32.27
CA ASN A 706 16.62 -14.58 33.72
C ASN A 706 17.57 -13.49 34.28
N ASP A 707 18.27 -12.76 33.40
CA ASP A 707 19.32 -11.76 33.74
C ASP A 707 20.46 -12.30 34.65
N LEU A 708 20.66 -13.62 34.69
CA LEU A 708 21.77 -14.31 35.37
C LEU A 708 23.04 -14.39 34.49
N GLY A 709 23.08 -13.63 33.39
CA GLY A 709 23.91 -13.91 32.21
C GLY A 709 25.40 -13.58 32.33
N GLU A 710 26.10 -14.22 33.26
CA GLU A 710 27.56 -14.33 33.25
C GLU A 710 28.04 -15.38 32.24
N GLU A 711 27.30 -16.49 32.09
CA GLU A 711 27.55 -17.55 31.11
C GLU A 711 26.38 -17.68 30.11
N CYS A 712 26.61 -17.25 28.87
CA CYS A 712 25.60 -17.34 27.79
C CYS A 712 25.70 -18.68 27.05
N LEU A 713 24.61 -19.44 26.97
CA LEU A 713 24.57 -20.70 26.21
C LEU A 713 24.82 -20.52 24.70
N ASN A 714 24.61 -19.30 24.17
CA ASN A 714 24.82 -18.94 22.78
C ASN A 714 26.20 -18.29 22.50
N VAL A 715 27.22 -18.49 23.33
CA VAL A 715 28.57 -17.86 23.16
C VAL A 715 29.16 -18.06 21.76
N SER A 716 28.93 -19.20 21.09
CA SER A 716 29.40 -19.42 19.70
C SER A 716 28.76 -18.46 18.69
N LYS A 717 27.55 -17.97 18.98
CA LYS A 717 26.72 -17.08 18.14
C LYS A 717 26.74 -15.62 18.60
N THR A 718 27.12 -15.35 19.86
CA THR A 718 27.15 -13.99 20.46
C THR A 718 28.54 -13.44 20.74
N GLY A 719 29.53 -14.31 20.89
CA GLY A 719 30.88 -13.97 21.35
C GLY A 719 30.98 -13.97 22.87
N TYR A 720 32.22 -13.90 23.36
CA TYR A 720 32.55 -13.89 24.78
C TYR A 720 32.28 -12.53 25.43
N SER A 721 31.74 -12.56 26.64
CA SER A 721 31.63 -11.39 27.51
C SER A 721 32.99 -10.93 28.02
N ARG A 722 33.15 -9.62 28.25
CA ARG A 722 34.36 -9.03 28.84
C ARG A 722 33.97 -7.99 29.88
N VAL A 723 34.54 -8.09 31.08
CA VAL A 723 34.43 -7.02 32.08
C VAL A 723 35.41 -5.91 31.70
N HIS A 724 34.96 -4.66 31.78
CA HIS A 724 35.75 -3.47 31.54
C HIS A 724 35.52 -2.44 32.64
N MET A 725 36.60 -1.92 33.19
CA MET A 725 36.58 -0.83 34.16
C MET A 725 36.70 0.50 33.41
N MET A 726 35.77 1.42 33.65
CA MET A 726 35.74 2.74 33.04
C MET A 726 36.75 3.67 33.72
N GLU A 727 37.84 3.98 33.02
CA GLU A 727 38.86 4.91 33.51
C GLU A 727 38.45 6.37 33.29
N ARG A 728 38.51 7.19 34.34
CA ARG A 728 38.30 8.65 34.28
C ARG A 728 39.54 9.36 33.72
N GLU A 729 39.33 10.50 33.06
CA GLU A 729 40.41 11.43 32.70
C GLU A 729 40.61 12.44 33.83
N HIS A 730 41.77 12.40 34.49
CA HIS A 730 42.13 13.42 35.47
C HIS A 730 42.58 14.69 34.74
N HIS A 731 41.77 15.76 34.85
CA HIS A 731 42.25 17.11 34.52
C HIS A 731 43.21 17.57 35.63
N LEU A 732 44.51 17.54 35.34
CA LEU A 732 45.51 18.25 36.14
C LEU A 732 45.19 19.75 36.08
N GLN A 733 44.70 20.29 37.19
CA GLN A 733 44.68 21.75 37.40
C GLN A 733 46.12 22.21 37.57
N SER A 734 46.63 22.93 36.57
CA SER A 734 47.96 23.52 36.60
C SER A 734 47.99 24.72 37.54
N ASN A 735 48.38 24.50 38.79
CA ASN A 735 48.88 25.58 39.64
C ASN A 735 50.21 26.06 39.05
N ASN A 736 50.21 27.25 38.45
CA ASN A 736 51.40 27.87 37.90
C ASN A 736 52.21 28.55 39.01
N GLU A 737 53.03 27.79 39.72
CA GLU A 737 54.19 28.29 40.46
C GLU A 737 55.40 27.41 40.12
N ALA A 738 56.20 27.85 39.15
CA ALA A 738 57.50 27.28 38.85
C ALA A 738 58.41 28.37 38.26
N GLU A 739 59.57 28.54 38.88
CA GLU A 739 60.52 29.61 38.58
C GLU A 739 61.27 29.40 37.26
N ILE A 740 61.92 30.47 36.82
CA ILE A 740 62.73 30.54 35.60
C ILE A 740 64.07 29.82 35.82
N SER A 741 64.42 28.90 34.92
CA SER A 741 65.82 28.78 34.47
C SER A 741 65.90 28.15 33.08
N GLU A 742 66.69 28.77 32.21
CA GLU A 742 66.88 28.38 30.82
C GLU A 742 67.90 27.22 30.69
N ASN A 743 67.80 26.40 29.63
CA ASN A 743 68.86 26.38 28.61
C ASN A 743 68.57 25.49 27.37
N THR A 744 68.75 26.14 26.21
CA THR A 744 69.25 25.60 24.92
C THR A 744 68.64 24.35 24.24
N LEU A 745 67.84 24.67 23.21
CA LEU A 745 67.65 24.03 21.88
C LEU A 745 68.93 23.43 21.22
N PRO A 746 68.88 22.67 20.07
CA PRO A 746 67.83 22.68 19.03
C PRO A 746 67.39 21.37 18.32
N MET A 747 66.19 21.47 17.70
CA MET A 747 65.70 20.92 16.41
C MET A 747 66.35 19.67 15.79
N THR A 748 65.57 18.65 15.35
CA THR A 748 64.64 18.69 14.17
C THR A 748 63.46 17.69 14.30
N SER A 749 62.38 17.68 13.49
CA SER A 749 61.78 18.66 12.55
C SER A 749 60.28 18.39 12.29
N LEU A 750 59.43 19.36 12.66
CA LEU A 750 58.12 19.75 12.09
C LEU A 750 57.22 18.72 11.35
N ASN A 751 56.04 18.46 11.95
CA ASN A 751 54.81 18.14 11.21
C ASN A 751 53.71 19.16 11.61
N LYS A 752 53.12 19.85 10.63
CA LYS A 752 52.30 21.06 10.87
C LYS A 752 50.87 20.73 11.32
N ARG A 753 50.51 21.08 12.57
CA ARG A 753 49.11 21.20 13.01
C ARG A 753 48.52 22.54 12.56
N ALA A 754 47.31 22.52 12.01
CA ALA A 754 46.54 23.74 11.75
C ALA A 754 45.83 24.21 13.03
N VAL A 755 46.01 25.49 13.38
CA VAL A 755 45.39 26.12 14.55
C VAL A 755 44.00 26.67 14.18
N PRO A 756 42.93 26.35 14.92
CA PRO A 756 41.65 27.06 14.79
C PRO A 756 41.78 28.45 15.44
N LYS A 757 41.63 29.51 14.65
CA LYS A 757 41.61 30.89 15.15
C LYS A 757 40.42 31.09 16.10
N ARG A 758 40.68 31.39 17.37
CA ARG A 758 39.69 31.96 18.29
C ARG A 758 39.43 33.41 17.87
N ASN A 759 38.21 33.72 17.44
CA ASN A 759 37.74 35.10 17.42
C ASN A 759 37.30 35.46 18.85
N ILE A 760 38.05 36.34 19.50
CA ILE A 760 37.68 36.91 20.79
C ILE A 760 36.66 38.01 20.52
N LEU A 761 35.43 37.87 21.02
CA LEU A 761 34.49 38.99 21.11
C LEU A 761 34.91 39.85 22.31
N TYR A 762 35.26 41.11 22.06
CA TYR A 762 35.23 42.13 23.10
C TYR A 762 33.81 42.73 23.13
N ILE A 763 33.16 42.67 24.28
CA ILE A 763 31.99 43.50 24.56
C ILE A 763 32.54 44.87 24.96
N VAL A 764 32.20 45.90 24.20
CA VAL A 764 32.41 47.30 24.57
C VAL A 764 31.04 47.96 24.59
N GLU A 765 30.73 48.59 25.71
CA GLU A 765 29.45 49.27 25.93
C GLU A 765 29.38 50.58 25.12
N GLY A 766 28.21 50.86 24.54
CA GLY A 766 27.80 52.20 24.12
C GLY A 766 27.89 52.53 22.63
N GLY A 767 26.84 53.22 22.15
CA GLY A 767 26.92 54.16 21.04
C GLY A 767 26.71 53.60 19.62
N TRP A 768 25.55 53.89 19.02
CA TRP A 768 25.37 53.84 17.57
C TRP A 768 26.02 55.07 16.91
N VAL A 769 27.07 54.89 16.11
CA VAL A 769 27.53 55.91 15.14
C VAL A 769 27.95 55.22 13.83
N PHE A 770 27.29 55.58 12.73
CA PHE A 770 27.70 55.21 11.38
C PHE A 770 28.84 56.14 10.92
N SER A 771 29.95 55.59 10.40
CA SER A 771 30.92 56.39 9.65
C SER A 771 31.55 55.59 8.50
N LYS A 772 31.61 56.22 7.32
CA LYS A 772 32.26 55.71 6.11
C LYS A 772 33.77 55.83 6.25
N TYR A 773 34.55 54.95 5.61
CA TYR A 773 35.71 55.40 4.82
C TYR A 773 35.96 54.48 3.60
N PHE A 774 36.73 54.99 2.65
CA PHE A 774 36.68 54.66 1.22
C PHE A 774 38.10 54.35 0.69
N SER A 775 38.26 53.32 -0.14
CA SER A 775 39.45 53.10 -1.00
C SER A 775 39.12 52.02 -2.06
N LEU A 776 38.69 52.31 -3.30
CA LEU A 776 39.28 53.02 -4.48
C LEU A 776 40.04 52.07 -5.45
N ILE A 777 40.02 52.40 -6.76
CA ILE A 777 40.43 51.67 -8.00
C ILE A 777 39.23 50.91 -8.63
N ILE A 778 38.42 51.45 -9.57
CA ILE A 778 38.63 52.12 -10.87
C ILE A 778 39.25 51.21 -11.96
N TYR A 779 38.43 50.62 -12.86
CA TYR A 779 38.30 51.06 -14.28
C TYR A 779 37.28 50.23 -15.13
N TYR A 780 36.66 50.92 -16.09
CA TYR A 780 35.91 50.47 -17.31
C TYR A 780 34.55 49.76 -17.22
N GLY A 781 33.54 50.38 -17.88
CA GLY A 781 32.42 49.69 -18.54
C GLY A 781 31.06 50.39 -18.48
N CYS A 782 30.70 51.21 -19.49
CA CYS A 782 29.35 51.75 -19.69
C CYS A 782 28.30 50.62 -19.92
N SER A 783 26.97 50.81 -19.82
CA SER A 783 26.15 52.02 -20.04
C SER A 783 24.74 51.90 -19.43
N LEU A 784 24.10 53.05 -19.16
CA LEU A 784 22.69 53.43 -19.47
C LEU A 784 21.54 52.41 -19.21
N ALA A 785 20.39 52.76 -18.61
CA ALA A 785 19.92 54.04 -18.03
C ALA A 785 18.65 53.81 -17.18
N ASP A 786 18.22 54.86 -16.45
CA ASP A 786 16.82 55.23 -16.10
C ASP A 786 15.94 54.26 -15.25
N GLU A 787 15.06 54.73 -14.36
CA GLU A 787 14.87 56.06 -13.75
C GLU A 787 14.02 55.94 -12.46
N ASN A 788 13.99 57.04 -11.70
CA ASN A 788 13.05 57.38 -10.62
C ASN A 788 13.30 56.85 -9.18
N TYR A 789 13.27 57.84 -8.29
CA TYR A 789 13.69 57.88 -6.89
C TYR A 789 12.73 58.86 -6.20
N LYS A 790 12.53 58.74 -4.87
CA LYS A 790 11.63 59.58 -4.04
C LYS A 790 10.12 59.29 -4.26
N GLU A 791 9.20 59.51 -3.30
CA GLU A 791 9.26 60.29 -2.05
C GLU A 791 8.70 59.58 -0.80
N LEU A 792 9.15 60.08 0.37
CA LEU A 792 8.54 60.19 1.71
C LEU A 792 7.46 59.15 2.12
N THR A 793 7.59 58.37 3.21
CA THR A 793 7.77 58.76 4.64
C THR A 793 7.05 60.02 5.11
N SER A 794 5.80 59.86 5.55
CA SER A 794 5.21 60.68 6.61
C SER A 794 4.23 59.87 7.50
N GLN A 795 4.46 59.92 8.81
CA GLN A 795 3.50 59.70 9.91
C GLN A 795 2.75 58.34 10.03
N LEU A 796 3.44 57.30 10.52
CA LEU A 796 3.20 56.63 11.83
C LEU A 796 4.13 55.43 12.04
#